data_AF-A0A837DVZ8-F1
#
_entry.id   AF-A0A837DVZ8-F1
#
_cell.length_a   1.000
_cell.length_b   1.000
_cell.length_c   1.000
_cell.angle_alpha   90.00
_cell.angle_beta   90.00
_cell.angle_gamma   90.00
#
_symmetry.space_group_name_H-M   'P 1'
#
loop_
_entity.id
_entity.type
_entity.pdbx_description
1 polymer ?
#
loop_
_entity_poly.entity_id
_entity_poly.type
_entity_poly.pdbx_seq_one_letter_code
_entity_poly.pdbx_strand_id
1 'polypeptide(L)'
;MGSLTSEHPKCMTEILATDTILSRQLRLLKNVGIKEIVITTGYYDQVLVDYCNSLDMDLKITFVNNPLFYKTNYIYSIYRAKELLDDDIVLMHGDLVFESSVLNDIVFSPCSSMKVSSTLPIPQKDFKAVVIDGEVKKVGVEYFDSAMEAQALYKLNKKDWNVWLDKITEYCESGKRNCYAEAALNEITDQCHIKALDVKDRLCSEIDNPEDLRMVSDKLKKTEVKTVYMCFSTDMVHSGHIEIIKKATKLGKLIVGVLTDEAVMSYKRFPLLSFDDRKNMFENIKGVNRVVTQDTLSYKKNLEKLRPDYVVHGDDWKNGIQRSIRDEVCEVLASYGGQLVEYPYSKDERYEELDRRAKAELSTPDVRRKRLRKVLNTKGMATVMEAHSGLTGLIVENTIVAENGGAKQFDAMWCSSLCDSTSRGKPDIEVVDTTSRLKTVDEIMEVTNKPIIFDGDTGGLTEHFVYTVRTLERMGVSMVIIEDKKGLKKNSLFGNEVKQTQATIEEFSEKIRAGKRAQKTKDFMICARIESLILERGMEDALKRAFAFTEAGADAIMIHSRKKDPAEIFEFVKKFRAKDNATSIVVVPTSFNTVTEEEFKARGVNIVIYANHLTRTAFPAMVNAAELILKNHRAKECDDVCMPFKDIIRLIPDEE
;
A
#
# COMPACT_ATOMS: atom_id res chain seq x y z
N MET A 1 17.36 19.26 -42.53
CA MET A 1 17.25 17.78 -42.45
C MET A 1 18.10 16.97 -43.44
N GLY A 2 18.38 17.42 -44.68
CA GLY A 2 19.38 16.74 -45.54
C GLY A 2 19.04 15.27 -45.85
N SER A 3 19.98 14.35 -45.61
CA SER A 3 19.79 12.90 -45.80
C SER A 3 18.75 12.26 -44.87
N LEU A 4 18.32 12.93 -43.78
CA LEU A 4 17.35 12.39 -42.83
C LEU A 4 15.89 12.50 -43.28
N THR A 5 15.63 13.17 -44.40
CA THR A 5 14.29 13.32 -45.01
C THR A 5 14.34 13.14 -46.52
N SER A 6 15.35 12.42 -47.04
CA SER A 6 15.52 12.23 -48.49
C SER A 6 14.56 11.21 -49.08
N GLU A 7 13.91 10.38 -48.25
CA GLU A 7 13.04 9.29 -48.69
C GLU A 7 11.63 9.34 -48.08
N HIS A 8 11.35 10.34 -47.24
CA HIS A 8 10.06 10.52 -46.58
C HIS A 8 9.83 11.98 -46.16
N PRO A 9 8.57 12.40 -45.93
CA PRO A 9 8.25 13.69 -45.34
C PRO A 9 8.86 13.88 -43.95
N LYS A 10 9.12 15.13 -43.57
CA LYS A 10 9.71 15.53 -42.27
C LYS A 10 8.93 15.01 -41.06
N CYS A 11 7.59 14.95 -41.16
CA CYS A 11 6.73 14.41 -40.11
C CYS A 11 6.95 12.91 -39.82
N MET A 12 7.61 12.17 -40.71
CA MET A 12 7.95 10.76 -40.51
C MET A 12 9.33 10.55 -39.86
N THR A 13 10.04 11.62 -39.49
CA THR A 13 11.32 11.50 -38.77
C THR A 13 11.11 10.81 -37.42
N GLU A 14 11.92 9.78 -37.14
CA GLU A 14 11.97 9.07 -35.86
C GLU A 14 12.52 9.97 -34.75
N ILE A 15 11.76 10.10 -33.66
CA ILE A 15 12.13 10.91 -32.48
C ILE A 15 12.45 10.05 -31.25
N LEU A 16 11.91 8.83 -31.22
CA LEU A 16 12.21 7.77 -30.26
C LEU A 16 12.21 6.43 -31.02
N ALA A 17 12.76 5.37 -30.42
CA ALA A 17 12.82 4.05 -31.05
C ALA A 17 11.44 3.45 -31.43
N THR A 18 10.34 4.02 -30.89
CA THR A 18 8.97 3.56 -31.12
C THR A 18 8.12 4.57 -31.89
N ASP A 19 8.57 5.81 -32.05
CA ASP A 19 7.72 6.94 -32.45
C ASP A 19 8.41 7.81 -33.51
N THR A 20 7.65 8.17 -34.55
CA THR A 20 7.94 9.30 -35.42
C THR A 20 7.22 10.55 -34.90
N ILE A 21 7.52 11.73 -35.45
CA ILE A 21 6.78 12.97 -35.13
C ILE A 21 5.28 12.74 -35.34
N LEU A 22 4.90 12.20 -36.50
CA LEU A 22 3.50 12.00 -36.87
C LEU A 22 2.81 10.93 -36.03
N SER A 23 3.43 9.76 -35.83
CA SER A 23 2.80 8.70 -35.02
C SER A 23 2.59 9.16 -33.57
N ARG A 24 3.50 9.98 -33.04
CA ARG A 24 3.32 10.66 -31.76
C ARG A 24 2.15 11.64 -31.79
N GLN A 25 2.10 12.55 -32.76
CA GLN A 25 1.02 13.54 -32.86
C GLN A 25 -0.36 12.85 -32.89
N LEU A 26 -0.53 11.85 -33.78
CA LEU A 26 -1.78 11.09 -33.90
C LEU A 26 -2.15 10.37 -32.60
N ARG A 27 -1.18 9.75 -31.91
CA ARG A 27 -1.39 9.10 -30.62
C ARG A 27 -1.85 10.09 -29.55
N LEU A 28 -1.23 11.26 -29.47
CA LEU A 28 -1.60 12.30 -28.51
C LEU A 28 -2.99 12.89 -28.80
N LEU A 29 -3.30 13.17 -30.06
CA LEU A 29 -4.62 13.64 -30.50
C LEU A 29 -5.73 12.65 -30.15
N LYS A 30 -5.50 11.36 -30.39
CA LYS A 30 -6.41 10.29 -29.98
C LYS A 30 -6.65 10.29 -28.47
N ASN A 31 -5.59 10.45 -27.67
CA ASN A 31 -5.69 10.42 -26.21
C ASN A 31 -6.49 11.58 -25.62
N VAL A 32 -6.53 12.73 -26.30
CA VAL A 32 -7.34 13.89 -25.89
C VAL A 32 -8.76 13.87 -26.47
N GLY A 33 -9.11 12.83 -27.23
CA GLY A 33 -10.46 12.59 -27.75
C GLY A 33 -10.72 13.09 -29.16
N ILE A 34 -9.71 13.59 -29.88
CA ILE A 34 -9.84 13.99 -31.29
C ILE A 34 -9.81 12.74 -32.16
N LYS A 35 -10.87 12.54 -32.96
CA LYS A 35 -11.04 11.34 -33.80
C LYS A 35 -10.98 11.62 -35.30
N GLU A 36 -11.25 12.84 -35.73
CA GLU A 36 -11.22 13.24 -37.14
C GLU A 36 -9.96 14.06 -37.41
N ILE A 37 -9.16 13.62 -38.38
CA ILE A 37 -7.87 14.24 -38.72
C ILE A 37 -7.86 14.53 -40.22
N VAL A 38 -7.54 15.77 -40.60
CA VAL A 38 -7.29 16.14 -41.99
C VAL A 38 -5.80 16.37 -42.18
N ILE A 39 -5.16 15.59 -43.05
CA ILE A 39 -3.74 15.71 -43.36
C ILE A 39 -3.58 16.24 -44.79
N THR A 40 -2.99 17.43 -44.92
CA THR A 40 -2.61 17.94 -46.24
C THR A 40 -1.30 17.29 -46.70
N THR A 41 -1.29 16.67 -47.87
CA THR A 41 -0.13 15.95 -48.42
C THR A 41 0.45 16.69 -49.64
N GLY A 42 1.70 16.36 -50.01
CA GLY A 42 2.38 16.98 -51.16
C GLY A 42 3.64 16.20 -51.51
N TYR A 43 4.77 16.59 -50.93
CA TYR A 43 6.03 15.85 -51.06
C TYR A 43 5.89 14.43 -50.50
N TYR A 44 6.21 13.39 -51.29
CA TYR A 44 6.06 11.96 -50.93
C TYR A 44 4.66 11.59 -50.38
N ASP A 45 3.59 12.09 -50.99
CA ASP A 45 2.22 11.89 -50.53
C ASP A 45 1.84 10.41 -50.34
N GLN A 46 2.15 9.53 -51.29
CA GLN A 46 1.81 8.11 -51.19
C GLN A 46 2.51 7.42 -50.01
N VAL A 47 3.79 7.75 -49.78
CA VAL A 47 4.56 7.21 -48.64
C VAL A 47 3.90 7.60 -47.31
N LEU A 48 3.43 8.85 -47.20
CA LEU A 48 2.75 9.34 -46.01
C LEU A 48 1.40 8.65 -45.78
N VAL A 49 0.62 8.47 -46.85
CA VAL A 49 -0.68 7.79 -46.79
C VAL A 49 -0.49 6.34 -46.34
N ASP A 50 0.45 5.62 -46.96
CA ASP A 50 0.75 4.23 -46.62
C ASP A 50 1.25 4.10 -45.17
N TYR A 51 2.10 5.03 -44.73
CA TYR A 51 2.57 5.08 -43.34
C TYR A 51 1.42 5.27 -42.35
N CYS A 52 0.54 6.26 -42.56
CA CYS A 52 -0.63 6.47 -41.71
C CYS A 52 -1.55 5.25 -41.66
N ASN A 53 -1.79 4.58 -42.80
CA ASN A 53 -2.59 3.37 -42.86
C ASN A 53 -1.94 2.20 -42.11
N SER A 54 -0.60 2.15 -42.05
CA SER A 54 0.15 1.10 -41.33
C SER A 54 0.10 1.23 -39.80
N LEU A 55 -0.23 2.42 -39.27
CA LEU A 55 -0.23 2.69 -37.83
C LEU A 55 -1.39 2.04 -37.06
N ASP A 56 -2.39 1.49 -37.77
CA ASP A 56 -3.57 0.82 -37.20
C ASP A 56 -4.21 1.58 -36.02
N MET A 57 -4.46 2.88 -36.23
CA MET A 57 -5.07 3.74 -35.23
C MET A 57 -6.57 3.89 -35.51
N ASP A 58 -7.40 3.67 -34.48
CA ASP A 58 -8.83 4.06 -34.47
C ASP A 58 -9.02 5.59 -34.57
N LEU A 59 -8.73 6.14 -35.75
CA LEU A 59 -8.82 7.54 -36.15
C LEU A 59 -9.37 7.61 -37.59
N LYS A 60 -10.24 8.58 -37.87
CA LYS A 60 -10.74 8.87 -39.22
C LYS A 60 -9.81 9.90 -39.87
N ILE A 61 -8.87 9.42 -40.66
CA ILE A 61 -7.88 10.26 -41.36
C ILE A 61 -8.34 10.54 -42.79
N THR A 62 -8.44 11.81 -43.16
CA THR A 62 -8.75 12.27 -44.52
C THR A 62 -7.54 12.99 -45.11
N PHE A 63 -7.11 12.58 -46.31
CA PHE A 63 -5.94 13.15 -46.98
C PHE A 63 -6.35 14.15 -48.06
N VAL A 64 -5.69 15.31 -48.08
CA VAL A 64 -5.91 16.35 -49.10
C VAL A 64 -4.60 16.66 -49.81
N ASN A 65 -4.45 16.17 -51.04
CA ASN A 65 -3.23 16.37 -51.82
C ASN A 65 -3.14 17.80 -52.40
N ASN A 66 -1.98 18.43 -52.21
CA ASN A 66 -1.55 19.66 -52.89
C ASN A 66 -0.45 19.32 -53.93
N PRO A 67 -0.80 19.17 -55.23
CA PRO A 67 0.17 18.85 -56.27
C PRO A 67 1.09 20.03 -56.63
N LEU A 68 0.79 21.23 -56.13
CA LEU A 68 1.55 22.47 -56.37
C LEU A 68 2.39 22.87 -55.14
N PHE A 69 2.67 21.94 -54.23
CA PHE A 69 3.42 22.22 -52.98
C PHE A 69 4.78 22.89 -53.21
N TYR A 70 5.42 22.68 -54.36
CA TYR A 70 6.72 23.26 -54.72
C TYR A 70 6.64 24.71 -55.24
N LYS A 71 5.43 25.20 -55.54
CA LYS A 71 5.14 26.56 -56.06
C LYS A 71 4.27 27.39 -55.12
N THR A 72 3.71 26.75 -54.11
CA THR A 72 2.76 27.34 -53.15
C THR A 72 3.27 27.14 -51.74
N ASN A 73 2.72 27.90 -50.81
CA ASN A 73 2.99 27.72 -49.38
C ASN A 73 1.76 27.05 -48.72
N TYR A 74 1.85 26.69 -47.44
CA TYR A 74 0.84 25.88 -46.76
C TYR A 74 -0.55 26.54 -46.70
N ILE A 75 -0.65 27.87 -46.90
CA ILE A 75 -1.92 28.58 -47.11
C ILE A 75 -2.77 27.94 -48.22
N TYR A 76 -2.14 27.50 -49.32
CA TYR A 76 -2.85 26.86 -50.42
C TYR A 76 -3.27 25.43 -50.08
N SER A 77 -2.50 24.74 -49.24
CA SER A 77 -2.88 23.42 -48.70
C SER A 77 -4.12 23.52 -47.81
N ILE A 78 -4.22 24.56 -46.97
CA ILE A 78 -5.44 24.86 -46.19
C ILE A 78 -6.62 25.13 -47.12
N TYR A 79 -6.44 26.02 -48.10
CA TYR A 79 -7.47 26.34 -49.09
C TYR A 79 -8.03 25.10 -49.81
N ARG A 80 -7.17 24.14 -50.13
CA ARG A 80 -7.56 22.87 -50.76
C ARG A 80 -8.42 21.98 -49.86
N ALA A 81 -8.28 22.12 -48.54
CA ALA A 81 -9.02 21.36 -47.54
C ALA A 81 -10.28 22.07 -47.02
N LYS A 82 -10.57 23.30 -47.48
CA LYS A 82 -11.59 24.19 -46.91
C LYS A 82 -12.97 23.54 -46.68
N GLU A 83 -13.42 22.68 -47.58
CA GLU A 83 -14.73 22.01 -47.50
C GLU A 83 -14.83 20.96 -46.37
N LEU A 84 -13.69 20.59 -45.77
CA LEU A 84 -13.60 19.62 -44.67
C LEU A 84 -13.41 20.26 -43.30
N LEU A 85 -13.29 21.60 -43.23
CA LEU A 85 -12.85 22.33 -42.05
C LEU A 85 -13.97 23.21 -41.46
N ASP A 86 -15.17 22.65 -41.28
CA ASP A 86 -16.38 23.33 -40.77
C ASP A 86 -16.68 23.01 -39.29
N ASP A 87 -15.66 23.00 -38.43
CA ASP A 87 -15.82 22.77 -36.98
C ASP A 87 -14.80 23.60 -36.17
N ASP A 88 -14.82 23.49 -34.84
CA ASP A 88 -13.69 23.88 -34.00
C ASP A 88 -12.47 23.03 -34.41
N ILE A 89 -11.35 23.68 -34.73
CA ILE A 89 -10.16 22.98 -35.23
C ILE A 89 -8.95 23.13 -34.32
N VAL A 90 -8.09 22.11 -34.35
CA VAL A 90 -6.71 22.21 -33.90
C VAL A 90 -5.82 22.20 -35.14
N LEU A 91 -5.22 23.35 -35.45
CA LEU A 91 -4.34 23.49 -36.61
C LEU A 91 -2.89 23.35 -36.13
N MET A 92 -2.13 22.44 -36.75
CA MET A 92 -0.71 22.27 -36.45
C MET A 92 0.15 21.91 -37.65
N HIS A 93 1.43 22.31 -37.62
CA HIS A 93 2.43 21.80 -38.55
C HIS A 93 2.80 20.34 -38.25
N GLY A 94 3.11 19.57 -39.31
CA GLY A 94 3.39 18.13 -39.20
C GLY A 94 4.76 17.79 -38.60
N ASP A 95 5.65 18.76 -38.46
CA ASP A 95 7.01 18.62 -37.91
C ASP A 95 7.14 19.13 -36.47
N LEU A 96 6.02 19.50 -35.84
CA LEU A 96 5.97 19.90 -34.44
C LEU A 96 6.03 18.70 -33.49
N VAL A 97 6.86 18.81 -32.47
CA VAL A 97 6.88 17.87 -31.35
C VAL A 97 6.54 18.58 -30.06
N PHE A 98 5.51 18.07 -29.37
CA PHE A 98 5.04 18.61 -28.11
C PHE A 98 4.81 17.53 -27.05
N GLU A 99 4.85 17.93 -25.79
CA GLU A 99 4.45 17.10 -24.64
C GLU A 99 2.93 17.08 -24.45
N SER A 100 2.41 16.02 -23.82
CA SER A 100 0.97 15.80 -23.64
C SER A 100 0.26 16.92 -22.87
N SER A 101 0.96 17.54 -21.91
CA SER A 101 0.48 18.70 -21.13
C SER A 101 0.17 19.91 -22.01
N VAL A 102 1.02 20.20 -22.99
CA VAL A 102 0.81 21.34 -23.91
C VAL A 102 -0.39 21.09 -24.80
N LEU A 103 -0.55 19.88 -25.33
CA LEU A 103 -1.72 19.53 -26.13
C LEU A 103 -3.02 19.61 -25.31
N ASN A 104 -3.02 19.11 -24.08
CA ASN A 104 -4.21 19.21 -23.21
C ASN A 104 -4.60 20.68 -22.98
N ASP A 105 -3.65 21.52 -22.62
CA ASP A 105 -3.93 22.94 -22.35
C ASP A 105 -4.50 23.66 -23.57
N ILE A 106 -3.98 23.38 -24.78
CA ILE A 106 -4.48 24.06 -25.99
C ILE A 106 -5.85 23.54 -26.43
N VAL A 107 -6.06 22.22 -26.38
CA VAL A 107 -7.33 21.59 -26.81
C VAL A 107 -8.47 21.98 -25.89
N PHE A 108 -8.23 21.99 -24.57
CA PHE A 108 -9.25 22.34 -23.56
C PHE A 108 -9.31 23.84 -23.26
N SER A 109 -8.58 24.68 -24.00
CA SER A 109 -8.70 26.14 -23.89
C SER A 109 -10.13 26.57 -24.25
N PRO A 110 -10.80 27.40 -23.44
CA PRO A 110 -12.18 27.82 -23.71
C PRO A 110 -12.30 28.80 -24.89
N CYS A 111 -11.20 29.40 -25.32
CA CYS A 111 -11.15 30.38 -26.41
C CYS A 111 -10.18 29.93 -27.50
N SER A 112 -10.24 30.60 -28.65
CA SER A 112 -9.21 30.46 -29.68
C SER A 112 -7.84 30.86 -29.10
N SER A 113 -6.81 30.08 -29.37
CA SER A 113 -5.49 30.28 -28.78
C SER A 113 -4.36 29.74 -29.66
N MET A 114 -3.19 30.34 -29.50
CA MET A 114 -1.94 29.93 -30.15
C MET A 114 -0.89 29.66 -29.08
N LYS A 115 -0.08 28.61 -29.29
CA LYS A 115 1.10 28.33 -28.46
C LYS A 115 2.12 29.47 -28.60
N VAL A 116 2.53 30.03 -27.47
CA VAL A 116 3.69 30.92 -27.35
C VAL A 116 4.58 30.51 -26.18
N SER A 117 5.80 31.03 -26.09
CA SER A 117 6.66 30.90 -24.91
C SER A 117 7.28 32.23 -24.50
N SER A 118 7.13 32.57 -23.22
CA SER A 118 7.79 33.74 -22.61
C SER A 118 9.22 33.47 -22.13
N THR A 119 9.62 32.21 -22.04
CA THR A 119 10.92 31.80 -21.48
C THR A 119 11.92 31.36 -22.55
N LEU A 120 11.44 30.96 -23.72
CA LEU A 120 12.29 30.58 -24.84
C LEU A 120 12.84 31.82 -25.58
N PRO A 121 14.08 31.76 -26.07
CA PRO A 121 14.64 32.86 -26.86
C PRO A 121 13.87 33.04 -28.17
N ILE A 122 13.77 34.30 -28.63
CA ILE A 122 13.10 34.62 -29.89
C ILE A 122 13.89 33.98 -31.06
N PRO A 123 13.25 33.09 -31.85
CA PRO A 123 13.93 32.37 -32.92
C PRO A 123 14.33 33.32 -34.05
N GLN A 124 15.37 33.02 -34.81
CA GLN A 124 15.73 33.87 -35.96
C GLN A 124 14.85 33.58 -37.18
N LYS A 125 14.52 32.30 -37.43
CA LYS A 125 13.85 31.85 -38.66
C LYS A 125 12.38 31.47 -38.46
N ASP A 126 11.99 31.09 -37.25
CA ASP A 126 10.65 30.55 -36.99
C ASP A 126 9.66 31.65 -36.61
N PHE A 127 8.41 31.27 -36.38
CA PHE A 127 7.37 32.23 -36.05
C PHE A 127 7.60 32.93 -34.71
N LYS A 128 7.17 34.19 -34.68
CA LYS A 128 7.05 35.01 -33.49
C LYS A 128 5.63 35.56 -33.44
N ALA A 129 5.11 35.69 -32.24
CA ALA A 129 3.81 36.30 -32.00
C ALA A 129 3.99 37.61 -31.24
N VAL A 130 3.48 38.72 -31.78
CA VAL A 130 3.35 39.98 -31.05
C VAL A 130 2.14 39.86 -30.14
N VAL A 131 2.37 39.91 -28.82
CA VAL A 131 1.32 39.70 -27.82
C VAL A 131 1.06 41.00 -27.07
N ILE A 132 -0.20 41.45 -27.08
CA ILE A 132 -0.66 42.66 -26.38
C ILE A 132 -1.87 42.27 -25.54
N ASP A 133 -1.84 42.57 -24.24
CA ASP A 133 -2.90 42.25 -23.27
C ASP A 133 -3.33 40.76 -23.27
N GLY A 134 -2.38 39.87 -23.57
CA GLY A 134 -2.61 38.42 -23.63
C GLY A 134 -3.25 37.93 -24.94
N GLU A 135 -3.44 38.80 -25.93
CA GLU A 135 -3.93 38.46 -27.26
C GLU A 135 -2.82 38.50 -28.32
N VAL A 136 -2.87 37.59 -29.27
CA VAL A 136 -1.97 37.54 -30.43
C VAL A 136 -2.44 38.55 -31.47
N LYS A 137 -1.62 39.57 -31.72
CA LYS A 137 -1.95 40.67 -32.65
C LYS A 137 -1.29 40.56 -34.01
N LYS A 138 -0.09 39.97 -34.05
CA LYS A 138 0.62 39.66 -35.30
C LYS A 138 1.39 38.37 -35.15
N VAL A 139 1.46 37.59 -36.21
CA VAL A 139 2.31 36.39 -36.29
C VAL A 139 3.14 36.45 -37.56
N GLY A 140 4.44 36.19 -37.45
CA GLY A 140 5.34 36.22 -38.60
C GLY A 140 6.77 35.94 -38.20
N VAL A 141 7.67 35.89 -39.18
CA VAL A 141 9.10 35.60 -38.97
C VAL A 141 9.92 36.88 -38.80
N GLU A 142 9.33 38.03 -39.09
CA GLU A 142 9.97 39.35 -39.15
C GLU A 142 9.86 40.16 -37.84
N TYR A 143 9.09 39.70 -36.85
CA TYR A 143 8.84 40.45 -35.62
C TYR A 143 9.85 40.11 -34.51
N PHE A 144 10.51 41.13 -33.97
CA PHE A 144 11.47 40.99 -32.85
C PHE A 144 11.13 41.86 -31.64
N ASP A 145 10.40 42.96 -31.85
CA ASP A 145 9.98 43.86 -30.77
C ASP A 145 8.63 43.44 -30.19
N SER A 146 8.52 43.37 -28.86
CA SER A 146 7.31 42.95 -28.14
C SER A 146 6.74 41.61 -28.62
N ALA A 147 7.64 40.72 -29.06
CA ALA A 147 7.29 39.43 -29.64
C ALA A 147 7.73 38.28 -28.71
N MET A 148 6.98 37.18 -28.77
CA MET A 148 7.27 35.93 -28.08
C MET A 148 7.60 34.85 -29.09
N GLU A 149 8.37 33.84 -28.67
CA GLU A 149 8.55 32.62 -29.46
C GLU A 149 7.17 31.98 -29.68
N ALA A 150 6.90 31.56 -30.91
CA ALA A 150 5.60 31.04 -31.30
C ALA A 150 5.76 29.86 -32.25
N GLN A 151 4.84 28.90 -32.15
CA GLN A 151 4.80 27.75 -33.06
C GLN A 151 3.42 27.65 -33.66
N ALA A 152 3.33 27.10 -34.87
CA ALA A 152 2.06 26.88 -35.55
C ALA A 152 1.29 25.73 -34.90
N LEU A 153 0.83 25.93 -33.67
CA LEU A 153 -0.06 25.07 -32.90
C LEU A 153 -1.18 25.97 -32.36
N TYR A 154 -2.35 25.83 -32.98
CA TYR A 154 -3.52 26.65 -32.71
C TYR A 154 -4.70 25.76 -32.29
N LYS A 155 -5.53 26.28 -31.40
CA LYS A 155 -6.92 25.84 -31.23
C LYS A 155 -7.80 27.00 -31.65
N LEU A 156 -8.72 26.78 -32.57
CA LEU A 156 -9.55 27.82 -33.16
C LEU A 156 -11.00 27.40 -33.05
N ASN A 157 -11.81 28.23 -32.41
CA ASN A 157 -13.26 28.06 -32.42
C ASN A 157 -13.76 28.31 -33.84
N LYS A 158 -14.80 27.60 -34.27
CA LYS A 158 -15.43 27.69 -35.59
C LYS A 158 -15.68 29.13 -36.02
N LYS A 159 -16.10 29.99 -35.08
CA LYS A 159 -16.32 31.43 -35.34
C LYS A 159 -15.05 32.13 -35.83
N ASP A 160 -13.95 32.05 -35.07
CA ASP A 160 -12.69 32.73 -35.42
C ASP A 160 -12.03 32.06 -36.64
N TRP A 161 -12.15 30.72 -36.73
CA TRP A 161 -11.63 29.95 -37.85
C TRP A 161 -12.28 30.35 -39.17
N ASN A 162 -13.61 30.49 -39.23
CA ASN A 162 -14.30 30.87 -40.46
C ASN A 162 -13.83 32.23 -40.99
N VAL A 163 -13.64 33.22 -40.11
CA VAL A 163 -13.11 34.54 -40.51
C VAL A 163 -11.72 34.40 -41.14
N TRP A 164 -10.86 33.57 -40.55
CA TRP A 164 -9.52 33.33 -41.11
C TRP A 164 -9.57 32.54 -42.41
N LEU A 165 -10.40 31.50 -42.49
CA LEU A 165 -10.57 30.67 -43.67
C LEU A 165 -11.12 31.47 -44.87
N ASP A 166 -12.06 32.38 -44.63
CA ASP A 166 -12.59 33.30 -45.65
C ASP A 166 -11.47 34.18 -46.23
N LYS A 167 -10.62 34.72 -45.35
CA LYS A 167 -9.49 35.56 -45.79
C LYS A 167 -8.42 34.76 -46.52
N ILE A 168 -8.14 33.53 -46.08
CA ILE A 168 -7.28 32.58 -46.78
C ILE A 168 -7.82 32.27 -48.19
N THR A 169 -9.14 32.12 -48.31
CA THR A 169 -9.84 31.88 -49.58
C THR A 169 -9.68 33.06 -50.51
N GLU A 170 -9.93 34.29 -50.05
CA GLU A 170 -9.71 35.53 -50.80
C GLU A 170 -8.25 35.65 -51.30
N TYR A 171 -7.28 35.37 -50.43
CA TYR A 171 -5.86 35.35 -50.77
C TYR A 171 -5.56 34.34 -51.89
N CYS A 172 -6.07 33.11 -51.77
CA CYS A 172 -5.79 32.07 -52.74
C CYS A 172 -6.47 32.32 -54.10
N GLU A 173 -7.69 32.88 -54.09
CA GLU A 173 -8.45 33.24 -55.29
C GLU A 173 -7.86 34.45 -56.01
N SER A 174 -7.30 35.41 -55.27
CA SER A 174 -6.54 36.56 -55.83
C SER A 174 -5.12 36.21 -56.29
N GLY A 175 -4.69 34.95 -56.15
CA GLY A 175 -3.39 34.46 -56.62
C GLY A 175 -2.25 34.56 -55.60
N LYS A 176 -2.50 35.06 -54.38
CA LYS A 176 -1.52 35.11 -53.27
C LYS A 176 -1.36 33.73 -52.61
N ARG A 177 -0.81 32.76 -53.36
CA ARG A 177 -0.70 31.35 -52.94
C ARG A 177 0.67 30.96 -52.37
N ASN A 178 1.64 31.87 -52.40
CA ASN A 178 3.01 31.63 -51.94
C ASN A 178 3.37 32.56 -50.77
N CYS A 179 2.58 32.50 -49.70
CA CYS A 179 2.81 33.22 -48.45
C CYS A 179 2.35 32.38 -47.25
N TYR A 180 2.80 32.69 -46.05
CA TYR A 180 2.31 32.04 -44.83
C TYR A 180 0.83 32.36 -44.61
N ALA A 181 0.05 31.43 -44.04
CA ALA A 181 -1.37 31.69 -43.79
C ALA A 181 -1.57 32.80 -42.75
N GLU A 182 -0.57 33.04 -41.90
CA GLU A 182 -0.53 34.17 -40.96
C GLU A 182 -0.54 35.53 -41.67
N ALA A 183 -0.11 35.63 -42.94
CA ALA A 183 -0.24 36.87 -43.70
C ALA A 183 -1.71 37.26 -43.86
N ALA A 184 -2.60 36.28 -44.10
CA ALA A 184 -4.04 36.49 -44.11
C ALA A 184 -4.58 36.80 -42.71
N LEU A 185 -4.08 36.10 -41.67
CA LEU A 185 -4.48 36.34 -40.26
C LEU A 185 -4.19 37.78 -39.83
N ASN A 186 -3.02 38.30 -40.19
CA ASN A 186 -2.56 39.63 -39.80
C ASN A 186 -3.41 40.77 -40.37
N GLU A 187 -4.21 40.53 -41.42
CA GLU A 187 -5.16 41.53 -41.95
C GLU A 187 -6.52 41.54 -41.22
N ILE A 188 -6.79 40.54 -40.38
CA ILE A 188 -8.09 40.32 -39.73
C ILE A 188 -7.98 40.10 -38.22
N THR A 189 -6.84 40.42 -37.60
CA THR A 189 -6.60 40.20 -36.17
C THR A 189 -7.56 40.97 -35.25
N ASP A 190 -8.18 42.04 -35.74
CA ASP A 190 -9.26 42.75 -35.01
C ASP A 190 -10.62 42.02 -35.06
N GLN A 191 -10.75 41.00 -35.92
CA GLN A 191 -11.95 40.20 -36.12
C GLN A 191 -11.82 38.78 -35.52
N CYS A 192 -10.59 38.36 -35.19
CA CYS A 192 -10.28 37.06 -34.59
C CYS A 192 -9.69 37.25 -33.18
N HIS A 193 -10.29 36.61 -32.17
CA HIS A 193 -9.81 36.72 -30.79
C HIS A 193 -8.93 35.53 -30.40
N ILE A 194 -7.66 35.56 -30.80
CA ILE A 194 -6.69 34.50 -30.50
C ILE A 194 -5.87 34.87 -29.27
N LYS A 195 -5.99 34.10 -28.19
CA LYS A 195 -5.19 34.27 -26.98
C LYS A 195 -3.81 33.63 -27.07
N ALA A 196 -2.85 34.23 -26.40
CA ALA A 196 -1.53 33.67 -26.21
C ALA A 196 -1.55 32.59 -25.11
N LEU A 197 -1.33 31.33 -25.48
CA LEU A 197 -1.15 30.23 -24.54
C LEU A 197 0.35 30.08 -24.24
N ASP A 198 0.79 30.68 -23.14
CA ASP A 198 2.20 30.62 -22.72
C ASP A 198 2.56 29.27 -22.11
N VAL A 199 3.38 28.49 -22.84
CA VAL A 199 3.82 27.17 -22.40
C VAL A 199 5.14 27.20 -21.62
N LYS A 200 5.80 28.35 -21.50
CA LYS A 200 7.10 28.51 -20.83
C LYS A 200 8.12 27.51 -21.37
N ASP A 201 8.79 26.77 -20.49
CA ASP A 201 9.86 25.82 -20.84
C ASP A 201 9.34 24.45 -21.31
N ARG A 202 8.01 24.25 -21.41
CA ARG A 202 7.43 22.97 -21.83
C ARG A 202 7.77 22.66 -23.29
N LEU A 203 7.92 21.38 -23.63
CA LEU A 203 8.32 21.00 -24.99
C LEU A 203 7.19 21.27 -25.99
N CYS A 204 7.44 22.17 -26.94
CA CYS A 204 6.68 22.34 -28.18
C CYS A 204 7.55 23.10 -29.19
N SER A 205 8.15 22.37 -30.14
CA SER A 205 9.16 22.90 -31.08
C SER A 205 9.14 22.12 -32.39
N GLU A 206 9.51 22.77 -33.50
CA GLU A 206 9.76 22.13 -34.81
C GLU A 206 11.14 21.42 -34.82
N ILE A 207 11.31 20.44 -35.72
CA ILE A 207 12.57 19.70 -35.89
C ILE A 207 13.20 20.00 -37.26
N ASP A 208 13.88 21.13 -37.44
CA ASP A 208 14.46 21.55 -38.73
C ASP A 208 15.82 20.93 -39.05
N ASN A 209 16.57 20.62 -38.01
CA ASN A 209 17.94 20.16 -38.12
C ASN A 209 18.27 19.03 -37.11
N PRO A 210 19.41 18.33 -37.29
CA PRO A 210 19.79 17.23 -36.39
C PRO A 210 20.01 17.63 -34.92
N GLU A 211 20.34 18.89 -34.65
CA GLU A 211 20.49 19.42 -33.29
C GLU A 211 19.12 19.55 -32.60
N ASP A 212 18.12 20.06 -33.31
CA ASP A 212 16.72 20.10 -32.84
C ASP A 212 16.25 18.68 -32.52
N LEU A 213 16.48 17.73 -33.44
CA LEU A 213 16.12 16.33 -33.24
C LEU A 213 16.72 15.77 -31.95
N ARG A 214 18.03 16.00 -31.74
CA ARG A 214 18.72 15.54 -30.54
C ARG A 214 18.14 16.17 -29.26
N MET A 215 17.93 17.49 -29.25
CA MET A 215 17.39 18.21 -28.10
C MET A 215 15.98 17.75 -27.74
N VAL A 216 15.12 17.62 -28.75
CA VAL A 216 13.74 17.15 -28.59
C VAL A 216 13.73 15.70 -28.09
N SER A 217 14.49 14.79 -28.70
CA SER A 217 14.59 13.39 -28.26
C SER A 217 15.07 13.27 -26.81
N ASP A 218 16.06 14.06 -26.39
CA ASP A 218 16.57 14.05 -25.02
C ASP A 218 15.55 14.61 -24.01
N LYS A 219 14.80 15.66 -24.39
CA LYS A 219 13.74 16.23 -23.55
C LYS A 219 12.56 15.27 -23.42
N LEU A 220 12.15 14.60 -24.50
CA LEU A 220 11.12 13.56 -24.48
C LEU A 220 11.47 12.40 -23.54
N LYS A 221 12.72 11.90 -23.61
CA LYS A 221 13.20 10.83 -22.72
C LYS A 221 13.10 11.21 -21.23
N LYS A 222 13.27 12.49 -20.90
CA LYS A 222 13.13 12.99 -19.52
C LYS A 222 11.67 13.19 -19.12
N THR A 223 10.83 13.70 -20.02
CA THR A 223 9.41 14.01 -19.73
C THR A 223 8.52 12.75 -19.70
N GLU A 224 8.84 11.69 -20.44
CA GLU A 224 7.99 10.48 -20.55
C GLU A 224 8.25 9.36 -19.53
N VAL A 225 9.24 9.49 -18.63
CA VAL A 225 9.51 8.46 -17.61
C VAL A 225 9.15 8.96 -16.22
N LYS A 226 8.01 9.65 -16.08
CA LYS A 226 7.44 9.86 -14.74
C LYS A 226 7.05 8.51 -14.16
N THR A 227 7.36 8.32 -12.89
CA THR A 227 7.13 7.09 -12.14
C THR A 227 6.15 7.35 -11.01
N VAL A 228 5.25 6.40 -10.81
CA VAL A 228 4.17 6.49 -9.82
C VAL A 228 4.30 5.31 -8.89
N TYR A 229 4.18 5.53 -7.59
CA TYR A 229 4.19 4.47 -6.59
C TYR A 229 2.83 4.36 -5.90
N MET A 230 2.32 3.13 -5.81
CA MET A 230 1.14 2.80 -5.01
C MET A 230 1.49 1.60 -4.13
N CYS A 231 0.93 1.52 -2.93
CA CYS A 231 1.12 0.36 -2.07
C CYS A 231 -0.22 -0.28 -1.70
N PHE A 232 -0.24 -1.61 -1.68
CA PHE A 232 -1.43 -2.39 -1.37
C PHE A 232 -1.15 -3.45 -0.30
N SER A 233 -2.13 -3.62 0.58
CA SER A 233 -2.20 -4.68 1.59
C SER A 233 -3.36 -5.65 1.35
N THR A 234 -4.14 -5.47 0.27
CA THR A 234 -5.43 -6.15 0.11
C THR A 234 -5.27 -7.58 -0.40
N ASP A 235 -6.09 -8.48 0.15
CA ASP A 235 -6.26 -9.85 -0.35
C ASP A 235 -7.19 -9.91 -1.57
N MET A 236 -8.06 -8.90 -1.73
CA MET A 236 -9.08 -8.87 -2.77
C MET A 236 -9.09 -7.53 -3.50
N VAL A 237 -9.06 -7.59 -4.82
CA VAL A 237 -9.15 -6.41 -5.70
C VAL A 237 -10.58 -6.27 -6.19
N HIS A 238 -11.19 -5.10 -5.95
CA HIS A 238 -12.53 -4.73 -6.43
C HIS A 238 -12.44 -3.47 -7.31
N SER A 239 -13.55 -3.02 -7.88
CA SER A 239 -13.53 -1.92 -8.85
C SER A 239 -12.98 -0.60 -8.30
N GLY A 240 -13.12 -0.34 -7.00
CA GLY A 240 -12.48 0.82 -6.35
C GLY A 240 -10.95 0.82 -6.49
N HIS A 241 -10.30 -0.33 -6.24
CA HIS A 241 -8.86 -0.50 -6.46
C HIS A 241 -8.48 -0.35 -7.94
N ILE A 242 -9.29 -0.89 -8.85
CA ILE A 242 -9.04 -0.78 -10.29
C ILE A 242 -9.16 0.66 -10.80
N GLU A 243 -10.11 1.44 -10.29
CA GLU A 243 -10.28 2.85 -10.66
C GLU A 243 -9.10 3.71 -10.22
N ILE A 244 -8.60 3.52 -9.00
CA ILE A 244 -7.44 4.28 -8.52
C ILE A 244 -6.16 3.88 -9.28
N ILE A 245 -5.99 2.59 -9.62
CA ILE A 245 -4.90 2.13 -10.49
C ILE A 245 -4.99 2.81 -11.86
N LYS A 246 -6.17 2.86 -12.48
CA LYS A 246 -6.37 3.56 -13.77
C LYS A 246 -6.08 5.06 -13.69
N LYS A 247 -6.32 5.71 -12.54
CA LYS A 247 -5.96 7.12 -12.34
C LYS A 247 -4.44 7.29 -12.19
N ALA A 248 -3.80 6.41 -11.42
CA ALA A 248 -2.35 6.42 -11.23
C ALA A 248 -1.57 6.21 -12.53
N THR A 249 -2.03 5.32 -13.42
CA THR A 249 -1.37 5.07 -14.71
C THR A 249 -1.43 6.25 -15.68
N LYS A 250 -2.34 7.20 -15.48
CA LYS A 250 -2.38 8.45 -16.25
C LYS A 250 -1.28 9.44 -15.84
N LEU A 251 -0.70 9.26 -14.65
CA LEU A 251 0.38 10.12 -14.13
C LEU A 251 1.79 9.64 -14.53
N GLY A 252 1.94 8.35 -14.86
CA GLY A 252 3.24 7.77 -15.23
C GLY A 252 3.29 6.24 -15.14
N LYS A 253 4.50 5.68 -15.22
CA LYS A 253 4.73 4.23 -15.07
C LYS A 253 4.46 3.80 -13.62
N LEU A 254 3.41 3.01 -13.43
CA LEU A 254 2.96 2.58 -12.11
C LEU A 254 3.81 1.43 -11.56
N ILE A 255 4.44 1.67 -10.42
CA ILE A 255 5.12 0.70 -9.57
C ILE A 255 4.19 0.40 -8.38
N VAL A 256 3.85 -0.86 -8.19
CA VAL A 256 3.03 -1.30 -7.05
C VAL A 256 3.91 -1.97 -5.99
N GLY A 257 3.86 -1.46 -4.75
CA GLY A 257 4.42 -2.13 -3.58
C GLY A 257 3.40 -3.05 -2.92
N VAL A 258 3.70 -4.34 -2.77
CA VAL A 258 2.83 -5.29 -2.06
C VAL A 258 3.41 -5.57 -0.68
N LEU A 259 2.61 -5.34 0.36
CA LEU A 259 3.02 -5.58 1.75
C LEU A 259 3.25 -7.07 2.01
N THR A 260 4.35 -7.43 2.66
CA THR A 260 4.60 -8.83 3.10
C THR A 260 3.57 -9.29 4.13
N ASP A 261 3.41 -10.60 4.31
CA ASP A 261 2.47 -11.13 5.32
C ASP A 261 2.80 -10.61 6.72
N GLU A 262 4.09 -10.56 7.07
CA GLU A 262 4.58 -9.99 8.32
C GLU A 262 4.17 -8.51 8.49
N ALA A 263 4.32 -7.70 7.43
CA ALA A 263 3.95 -6.29 7.46
C ALA A 263 2.44 -6.10 7.65
N VAL A 264 1.60 -6.86 6.95
CA VAL A 264 0.14 -6.79 7.13
C VAL A 264 -0.28 -7.19 8.55
N MET A 265 0.32 -8.26 9.08
CA MET A 265 0.07 -8.75 10.44
C MET A 265 0.56 -7.79 11.55
N SER A 266 1.35 -6.78 11.24
CA SER A 266 1.83 -5.81 12.24
C SER A 266 0.75 -4.80 12.65
N TYR A 267 -0.24 -4.55 11.81
CA TYR A 267 -1.23 -3.48 12.01
C TYR A 267 -2.67 -3.81 11.60
N LYS A 268 -2.85 -4.85 10.78
CA LYS A 268 -4.15 -5.29 10.27
C LYS A 268 -4.38 -6.75 10.65
N ARG A 269 -5.40 -7.34 10.02
CA ARG A 269 -5.77 -8.74 10.13
C ARG A 269 -4.71 -9.67 9.51
N PHE A 270 -4.83 -10.95 9.82
CA PHE A 270 -4.04 -11.97 9.15
C PHE A 270 -4.43 -12.04 7.66
N PRO A 271 -3.48 -12.02 6.71
CA PRO A 271 -3.77 -12.11 5.27
C PRO A 271 -4.50 -13.41 4.91
N LEU A 272 -5.52 -13.31 4.06
CA LEU A 272 -6.19 -14.49 3.51
C LEU A 272 -5.35 -15.13 2.41
N LEU A 273 -4.67 -14.32 1.60
CA LEU A 273 -3.77 -14.75 0.54
C LEU A 273 -2.31 -14.53 0.94
N SER A 274 -1.43 -15.43 0.49
CA SER A 274 0.01 -15.29 0.72
C SER A 274 0.56 -14.04 0.02
N PHE A 275 1.70 -13.56 0.48
CA PHE A 275 2.42 -12.48 -0.20
C PHE A 275 2.64 -12.77 -1.70
N ASP A 276 3.03 -14.01 -2.04
CA ASP A 276 3.30 -14.39 -3.43
C ASP A 276 2.04 -14.39 -4.29
N ASP A 277 0.90 -14.85 -3.75
CA ASP A 277 -0.39 -14.80 -4.44
C ASP A 277 -0.83 -13.35 -4.68
N ARG A 278 -0.71 -12.50 -3.65
CA ARG A 278 -1.04 -11.07 -3.76
C ARG A 278 -0.12 -10.37 -4.76
N LYS A 279 1.18 -10.67 -4.74
CA LYS A 279 2.15 -10.14 -5.70
C LYS A 279 1.80 -10.54 -7.12
N ASN A 280 1.59 -11.84 -7.37
CA ASN A 280 1.20 -12.35 -8.68
C ASN A 280 -0.11 -11.73 -9.18
N MET A 281 -1.09 -11.54 -8.29
CA MET A 281 -2.33 -10.83 -8.61
C MET A 281 -2.05 -9.42 -9.15
N PHE A 282 -1.23 -8.61 -8.48
CA PHE A 282 -0.90 -7.24 -8.94
C PHE A 282 -0.02 -7.22 -10.19
N GLU A 283 0.87 -8.20 -10.39
CA GLU A 283 1.71 -8.30 -11.59
C GLU A 283 0.90 -8.48 -12.87
N ASN A 284 -0.30 -9.07 -12.75
CA ASN A 284 -1.19 -9.33 -13.87
C ASN A 284 -2.29 -8.26 -14.06
N ILE A 285 -2.28 -7.18 -13.27
CA ILE A 285 -3.24 -6.07 -13.45
C ILE A 285 -2.78 -5.16 -14.59
N LYS A 286 -3.64 -4.97 -15.58
CA LYS A 286 -3.41 -4.05 -16.72
C LYS A 286 -3.05 -2.65 -16.24
N GLY A 287 -1.90 -2.16 -16.67
CA GLY A 287 -1.38 -0.82 -16.37
C GLY A 287 -0.33 -0.79 -15.25
N VAL A 288 -0.20 -1.86 -14.46
CA VAL A 288 0.93 -2.01 -13.53
C VAL A 288 2.20 -2.29 -14.34
N ASN A 289 3.22 -1.43 -14.21
CA ASN A 289 4.49 -1.58 -14.90
C ASN A 289 5.43 -2.54 -14.18
N ARG A 290 5.45 -2.48 -12.85
CA ARG A 290 6.30 -3.31 -12.00
C ARG A 290 5.69 -3.51 -10.62
N VAL A 291 5.85 -4.68 -10.05
CA VAL A 291 5.53 -4.95 -8.63
C VAL A 291 6.82 -5.09 -7.82
N VAL A 292 6.85 -4.52 -6.63
CA VAL A 292 7.98 -4.60 -5.69
C VAL A 292 7.49 -5.04 -4.32
N THR A 293 8.38 -5.64 -3.53
CA THR A 293 8.09 -6.00 -2.15
C THR A 293 8.08 -4.75 -1.26
N GLN A 294 7.11 -4.69 -0.35
CA GLN A 294 7.03 -3.70 0.72
C GLN A 294 7.13 -4.44 2.06
N ASP A 295 8.34 -4.50 2.62
CA ASP A 295 8.63 -5.33 3.81
C ASP A 295 8.04 -4.76 5.12
N THR A 296 7.68 -3.48 5.12
CA THR A 296 7.24 -2.73 6.32
C THR A 296 6.07 -1.83 5.99
N LEU A 297 5.33 -1.38 7.00
CA LEU A 297 4.30 -0.36 6.83
C LEU A 297 4.83 0.98 6.30
N SER A 298 6.01 1.41 6.77
CA SER A 298 6.70 2.62 6.31
C SER A 298 7.12 2.50 4.84
N TYR A 299 6.75 3.49 4.02
CA TYR A 299 7.09 3.51 2.60
C TYR A 299 8.53 4.00 2.36
N LYS A 300 9.16 4.60 3.37
CA LYS A 300 10.44 5.30 3.29
C LYS A 300 11.51 4.54 2.51
N LYS A 301 11.77 3.28 2.86
CA LYS A 301 12.77 2.42 2.19
C LYS A 301 12.55 2.34 0.67
N ASN A 302 11.30 2.14 0.25
CA ASN A 302 10.97 2.02 -1.17
C ASN A 302 10.97 3.40 -1.86
N LEU A 303 10.51 4.46 -1.19
CA LEU A 303 10.53 5.81 -1.75
C LEU A 303 11.96 6.34 -1.91
N GLU A 304 12.85 6.13 -0.95
CA GLU A 304 14.25 6.53 -1.04
C GLU A 304 15.00 5.78 -2.15
N LYS A 305 14.68 4.49 -2.35
CA LYS A 305 15.29 3.66 -3.39
C LYS A 305 14.77 3.97 -4.79
N LEU A 306 13.46 4.19 -4.93
CA LEU A 306 12.80 4.32 -6.23
C LEU A 306 12.64 5.77 -6.68
N ARG A 307 12.59 6.71 -5.72
CA ARG A 307 12.37 8.15 -5.91
C ARG A 307 11.24 8.46 -6.91
N PRO A 308 10.03 7.91 -6.71
CA PRO A 308 8.93 8.13 -7.63
C PRO A 308 8.49 9.60 -7.66
N ASP A 309 8.12 10.12 -8.83
CA ASP A 309 7.59 11.46 -8.98
C ASP A 309 6.27 11.65 -8.23
N TYR A 310 5.44 10.59 -8.21
CA TYR A 310 4.15 10.59 -7.53
C TYR A 310 4.00 9.39 -6.61
N VAL A 311 3.41 9.59 -5.43
CA VAL A 311 2.76 8.52 -4.66
C VAL A 311 1.25 8.70 -4.79
N VAL A 312 0.52 7.63 -5.09
CA VAL A 312 -0.94 7.65 -5.17
C VAL A 312 -1.53 6.79 -4.06
N HIS A 313 -2.49 7.34 -3.31
CA HIS A 313 -3.23 6.62 -2.27
C HIS A 313 -4.70 7.07 -2.20
N GLY A 314 -5.56 6.27 -1.58
CA GLY A 314 -6.88 6.72 -1.13
C GLY A 314 -6.78 7.75 0.00
N ASP A 315 -7.83 8.52 0.27
CA ASP A 315 -7.86 9.46 1.39
C ASP A 315 -8.24 8.82 2.74
N ASP A 316 -8.40 7.50 2.78
CA ASP A 316 -8.76 6.68 3.95
C ASP A 316 -7.67 6.65 5.03
N TRP A 317 -6.41 6.88 4.66
CA TRP A 317 -5.27 6.90 5.58
C TRP A 317 -5.02 8.26 6.27
N LYS A 318 -5.89 9.26 6.08
CA LYS A 318 -5.76 10.58 6.73
C LYS A 318 -5.98 10.55 8.25
N ASN A 319 -6.63 9.50 8.75
CA ASN A 319 -6.98 9.34 10.15
C ASN A 319 -6.40 8.04 10.72
N GLY A 320 -6.46 7.90 12.05
CA GLY A 320 -5.99 6.71 12.75
C GLY A 320 -4.48 6.48 12.60
N ILE A 321 -4.06 5.22 12.70
CA ILE A 321 -2.64 4.87 12.77
C ILE A 321 -1.87 5.18 11.49
N GLN A 322 -2.55 5.14 10.34
CA GLN A 322 -1.94 5.37 9.03
C GLN A 322 -1.62 6.85 8.75
N ARG A 323 -2.16 7.78 9.55
CA ARG A 323 -1.82 9.22 9.44
C ARG A 323 -0.32 9.45 9.62
N SER A 324 0.30 8.75 10.56
CA SER A 324 1.75 8.83 10.79
C SER A 324 2.56 8.39 9.56
N ILE A 325 2.07 7.38 8.83
CA ILE A 325 2.69 6.87 7.59
C ILE A 325 2.52 7.88 6.47
N ARG A 326 1.33 8.49 6.36
CA ARG A 326 1.05 9.57 5.39
C ARG A 326 1.99 10.76 5.59
N ASP A 327 2.22 11.16 6.84
CA ASP A 327 3.09 12.29 7.16
C ASP A 327 4.56 11.97 6.80
N GLU A 328 5.04 10.74 7.08
CA GLU A 328 6.36 10.27 6.64
C GLU A 328 6.50 10.26 5.11
N VAL A 329 5.48 9.80 4.38
CA VAL A 329 5.47 9.82 2.92
C VAL A 329 5.61 11.24 2.38
N CYS A 330 4.87 12.20 2.95
CA CYS A 330 4.98 13.61 2.57
C CYS A 330 6.40 14.15 2.80
N GLU A 331 7.01 13.84 3.94
CA GLU A 331 8.37 14.27 4.29
C GLU A 331 9.41 13.70 3.31
N VAL A 332 9.34 12.38 3.05
CA VAL A 332 10.27 11.71 2.14
C VAL A 332 10.13 12.24 0.72
N LEU A 333 8.91 12.45 0.22
CA LEU A 333 8.66 13.03 -1.10
C LEU A 333 9.20 14.46 -1.22
N ALA A 334 8.98 15.30 -0.20
CA ALA A 334 9.46 16.67 -0.17
C ALA A 334 11.00 16.75 -0.26
N SER A 335 11.72 15.75 0.29
CA SER A 335 13.19 15.70 0.24
C SER A 335 13.77 15.62 -1.18
N TYR A 336 12.98 15.20 -2.17
CA TYR A 336 13.43 15.07 -3.55
C TYR A 336 12.48 15.66 -4.60
N GLY A 337 11.44 16.38 -4.17
CA GLY A 337 10.49 17.06 -5.06
C GLY A 337 9.39 16.16 -5.63
N GLY A 338 9.12 15.00 -5.02
CA GLY A 338 7.95 14.17 -5.36
C GLY A 338 6.65 14.73 -4.78
N GLN A 339 5.51 14.23 -5.26
CA GLN A 339 4.18 14.70 -4.85
C GLN A 339 3.26 13.56 -4.42
N LEU A 340 2.51 13.77 -3.34
CA LEU A 340 1.43 12.88 -2.93
C LEU A 340 0.14 13.27 -3.67
N VAL A 341 -0.51 12.30 -4.30
CA VAL A 341 -1.80 12.45 -4.99
C VAL A 341 -2.82 11.55 -4.32
N GLU A 342 -3.89 12.15 -3.78
CA GLU A 342 -4.92 11.43 -3.04
C GLU A 342 -6.26 11.44 -3.80
N TYR A 343 -6.96 10.31 -3.79
CA TYR A 343 -8.31 10.20 -4.35
C TYR A 343 -9.32 9.76 -3.27
N PRO A 344 -10.60 10.17 -3.38
CA PRO A 344 -11.64 9.70 -2.48
C PRO A 344 -11.71 8.17 -2.47
N TYR A 345 -11.65 7.57 -1.28
CA TYR A 345 -11.78 6.13 -1.10
C TYR A 345 -13.23 5.69 -1.34
N SER A 346 -13.40 4.58 -2.05
CA SER A 346 -14.74 4.05 -2.36
C SER A 346 -15.38 3.44 -1.11
N LYS A 347 -16.51 4.02 -0.66
CA LYS A 347 -17.32 3.54 0.47
C LYS A 347 -18.59 2.83 0.00
N ASP A 348 -18.45 1.87 -0.91
CA ASP A 348 -19.58 1.05 -1.35
C ASP A 348 -19.87 0.00 -0.27
N GLU A 349 -21.11 -0.04 0.24
CA GLU A 349 -21.56 -0.98 1.28
C GLU A 349 -21.24 -2.44 0.94
N ARG A 350 -21.21 -2.80 -0.35
CA ARG A 350 -20.87 -4.16 -0.79
C ARG A 350 -19.42 -4.53 -0.50
N TYR A 351 -18.49 -3.56 -0.54
CA TYR A 351 -17.09 -3.80 -0.22
C TYR A 351 -16.88 -3.93 1.29
N GLU A 352 -17.61 -3.14 2.07
CA GLU A 352 -17.59 -3.24 3.54
C GLU A 352 -18.15 -4.59 3.99
N GLU A 353 -19.23 -5.08 3.38
CA GLU A 353 -19.78 -6.42 3.63
C GLU A 353 -18.80 -7.55 3.26
N LEU A 354 -18.04 -7.41 2.16
CA LEU A 354 -16.99 -8.38 1.82
C LEU A 354 -15.88 -8.43 2.87
N ASP A 355 -15.45 -7.27 3.36
CA ASP A 355 -14.46 -7.18 4.44
C ASP A 355 -15.01 -7.72 5.77
N ARG A 356 -16.30 -7.52 6.06
CA ARG A 356 -17.00 -8.08 7.23
C ARG A 356 -17.04 -9.61 7.17
N ARG A 357 -17.42 -10.20 6.03
CA ARG A 357 -17.43 -11.66 5.84
C ARG A 357 -16.04 -12.27 5.97
N ALA A 358 -15.04 -11.62 5.37
CA ALA A 358 -13.64 -12.04 5.54
C ALA A 358 -13.21 -12.04 7.01
N LYS A 359 -13.65 -11.06 7.82
CA LYS A 359 -13.41 -11.05 9.26
C LYS A 359 -14.16 -12.16 10.00
N ALA A 360 -15.41 -12.45 9.63
CA ALA A 360 -16.19 -13.53 10.23
C ALA A 360 -15.56 -14.90 9.97
N GLU A 361 -14.95 -15.12 8.78
CA GLU A 361 -14.21 -16.35 8.52
C GLU A 361 -12.98 -16.49 9.42
N LEU A 362 -12.34 -15.37 9.80
CA LEU A 362 -11.19 -15.40 10.73
C LEU A 362 -11.55 -15.81 12.16
N SER A 363 -12.83 -15.74 12.55
CA SER A 363 -13.29 -16.13 13.88
C SER A 363 -13.62 -17.62 13.98
N THR A 364 -13.74 -18.34 12.85
CA THR A 364 -14.12 -19.76 12.87
C THR A 364 -13.05 -20.59 13.59
N PRO A 365 -13.45 -21.63 14.36
CA PRO A 365 -12.51 -22.42 15.16
C PRO A 365 -11.33 -23.00 14.39
N ASP A 366 -11.55 -23.47 13.16
CA ASP A 366 -10.54 -24.07 12.30
C ASP A 366 -9.54 -23.01 11.77
N VAL A 367 -10.02 -21.81 11.44
CA VAL A 367 -9.17 -20.70 11.01
C VAL A 367 -8.39 -20.14 12.18
N ARG A 368 -9.02 -19.94 13.34
CA ARG A 368 -8.34 -19.43 14.55
C ARG A 368 -7.27 -20.40 15.04
N ARG A 369 -7.55 -21.70 15.12
CA ARG A 369 -6.61 -22.72 15.61
C ARG A 369 -5.29 -22.73 14.86
N LYS A 370 -5.32 -22.67 13.52
CA LYS A 370 -4.12 -22.69 12.67
C LYS A 370 -3.29 -21.39 12.71
N ARG A 371 -3.87 -20.27 13.18
CA ARG A 371 -3.22 -18.95 13.12
C ARG A 371 -1.96 -18.84 13.97
N LEU A 372 -1.90 -19.47 15.15
CA LEU A 372 -0.68 -19.42 15.96
C LEU A 372 0.53 -19.99 15.20
N ARG A 373 0.39 -21.17 14.59
CA ARG A 373 1.46 -21.75 13.77
C ARG A 373 1.85 -20.85 12.60
N LYS A 374 0.88 -20.22 11.95
CA LYS A 374 1.17 -19.26 10.87
C LYS A 374 1.95 -18.05 11.38
N VAL A 375 1.55 -17.46 12.52
CA VAL A 375 2.31 -16.37 13.17
C VAL A 375 3.76 -16.79 13.41
N LEU A 376 3.98 -17.98 13.98
CA LEU A 376 5.33 -18.48 14.28
C LEU A 376 6.16 -18.71 13.01
N ASN A 377 5.55 -19.27 11.96
CA ASN A 377 6.23 -19.52 10.68
C ASN A 377 6.57 -18.22 9.94
N THR A 378 5.70 -17.20 10.02
CA THR A 378 5.86 -15.93 9.30
C THR A 378 6.76 -14.95 10.05
N LYS A 379 6.47 -14.70 11.34
CA LYS A 379 7.18 -13.71 12.17
C LYS A 379 8.39 -14.28 12.90
N GLY A 380 8.49 -15.61 13.04
CA GLY A 380 9.49 -16.29 13.87
C GLY A 380 9.24 -16.20 15.38
N MET A 381 8.41 -15.26 15.82
CA MET A 381 8.02 -15.06 17.22
C MET A 381 6.59 -14.51 17.33
N ALA A 382 5.89 -14.87 18.41
CA ALA A 382 4.58 -14.34 18.77
C ALA A 382 4.64 -13.63 20.14
N THR A 383 4.09 -12.42 20.19
CA THR A 383 3.89 -11.66 21.43
C THR A 383 2.50 -11.91 21.98
N VAL A 384 2.42 -12.37 23.23
CA VAL A 384 1.18 -12.88 23.82
C VAL A 384 0.84 -12.12 25.09
N MET A 385 -0.38 -11.59 25.18
CA MET A 385 -0.87 -10.89 26.36
C MET A 385 -1.97 -11.70 27.06
N GLU A 386 -2.02 -11.62 28.39
CA GLU A 386 -3.06 -12.30 29.17
C GLU A 386 -4.46 -11.75 28.90
N ALA A 387 -5.46 -12.64 28.91
CA ALA A 387 -6.88 -12.30 28.89
C ALA A 387 -7.66 -13.28 29.79
N HIS A 388 -8.58 -12.74 30.59
CA HIS A 388 -9.37 -13.48 31.58
C HIS A 388 -10.86 -13.07 31.59
N SER A 389 -11.29 -12.33 30.57
CA SER A 389 -12.68 -11.93 30.28
C SER A 389 -12.78 -11.41 28.85
N GLY A 390 -13.99 -11.34 28.29
CA GLY A 390 -14.23 -10.72 26.97
C GLY A 390 -13.68 -9.29 26.88
N LEU A 391 -13.78 -8.49 27.95
CA LEU A 391 -13.25 -7.12 27.98
C LEU A 391 -11.73 -7.07 27.86
N THR A 392 -11.02 -7.91 28.61
CA THR A 392 -9.55 -8.03 28.45
C THR A 392 -9.16 -8.60 27.10
N GLY A 393 -9.98 -9.49 26.54
CA GLY A 393 -9.84 -9.95 25.16
C GLY A 393 -9.90 -8.79 24.17
N LEU A 394 -10.91 -7.91 24.27
CA LEU A 394 -11.04 -6.72 23.42
C LEU A 394 -9.86 -5.75 23.56
N ILE A 395 -9.30 -5.59 24.77
CA ILE A 395 -8.08 -4.80 24.97
C ILE A 395 -6.93 -5.42 24.16
N VAL A 396 -6.69 -6.72 24.29
CA VAL A 396 -5.61 -7.41 23.56
C VAL A 396 -5.88 -7.42 22.04
N GLU A 397 -7.15 -7.50 21.64
CA GLU A 397 -7.56 -7.48 20.24
C GLU A 397 -7.30 -6.11 19.59
N ASN A 398 -7.62 -5.01 20.28
CA ASN A 398 -7.65 -3.68 19.68
C ASN A 398 -6.41 -2.83 19.99
N THR A 399 -5.52 -3.27 20.87
CA THR A 399 -4.30 -2.51 21.20
C THR A 399 -3.32 -2.53 20.04
N ILE A 400 -3.08 -1.35 19.46
CA ILE A 400 -2.08 -1.13 18.42
C ILE A 400 -1.28 0.14 18.76
N VAL A 401 0.04 0.05 18.75
CA VAL A 401 0.96 1.17 19.02
C VAL A 401 1.72 1.53 17.76
N ALA A 402 1.75 2.81 17.39
CA ALA A 402 2.57 3.32 16.30
C ALA A 402 4.01 3.52 16.76
N GLU A 403 4.98 2.96 16.05
CA GLU A 403 6.42 3.09 16.37
C GLU A 403 7.24 3.11 15.07
N ASN A 404 8.13 4.11 14.90
CA ASN A 404 9.10 4.20 13.79
C ASN A 404 8.49 4.01 12.37
N GLY A 405 7.33 4.61 12.10
CA GLY A 405 6.64 4.46 10.80
C GLY A 405 5.98 3.09 10.59
N GLY A 406 5.91 2.26 11.64
CA GLY A 406 5.20 0.99 11.69
C GLY A 406 4.17 0.94 12.81
N ALA A 407 3.55 -0.23 12.98
CA ALA A 407 2.65 -0.51 14.09
C ALA A 407 3.02 -1.83 14.76
N LYS A 408 2.78 -1.92 16.07
CA LYS A 408 2.91 -3.15 16.85
C LYS A 408 1.58 -3.47 17.51
N GLN A 409 1.21 -4.75 17.53
CA GLN A 409 0.03 -5.29 18.20
C GLN A 409 0.37 -6.67 18.78
N PHE A 410 -0.45 -7.16 19.71
CA PHE A 410 -0.33 -8.52 20.23
C PHE A 410 -0.70 -9.56 19.16
N ASP A 411 -0.02 -10.71 19.17
CA ASP A 411 -0.23 -11.79 18.20
C ASP A 411 -1.21 -12.86 18.68
N ALA A 412 -1.31 -13.06 20.00
CA ALA A 412 -2.16 -14.07 20.62
C ALA A 412 -2.56 -13.68 22.05
N MET A 413 -3.50 -14.44 22.60
CA MET A 413 -4.01 -14.28 23.96
C MET A 413 -3.61 -15.45 24.85
N TRP A 414 -3.26 -15.17 26.09
CA TRP A 414 -2.96 -16.16 27.12
C TRP A 414 -4.11 -16.25 28.12
N CYS A 415 -4.83 -17.36 28.10
CA CYS A 415 -5.89 -17.66 29.07
C CYS A 415 -5.25 -18.21 30.35
N SER A 416 -4.82 -17.31 31.23
CA SER A 416 -4.11 -17.63 32.47
C SER A 416 -5.00 -18.31 33.51
N SER A 417 -4.52 -19.41 34.11
CA SER A 417 -5.14 -20.01 35.29
C SER A 417 -5.13 -19.08 36.51
N LEU A 418 -4.04 -18.32 36.70
CA LEU A 418 -3.90 -17.33 37.77
C LEU A 418 -4.91 -16.19 37.62
N CYS A 419 -5.00 -15.57 36.45
CA CYS A 419 -5.93 -14.45 36.24
C CYS A 419 -7.39 -14.91 36.34
N ASP A 420 -7.72 -16.08 35.78
CA ASP A 420 -9.08 -16.64 35.85
C ASP A 420 -9.51 -17.00 37.28
N SER A 421 -8.62 -17.61 38.07
CA SER A 421 -8.92 -17.89 39.49
C SER A 421 -9.02 -16.61 40.31
N THR A 422 -8.11 -15.66 40.09
CA THR A 422 -8.09 -14.38 40.81
C THR A 422 -9.33 -13.53 40.53
N SER A 423 -9.79 -13.47 39.28
CA SER A 423 -11.02 -12.73 38.92
C SER A 423 -12.27 -13.29 39.60
N ARG A 424 -12.23 -14.57 39.98
CA ARG A 424 -13.28 -15.28 40.73
C ARG A 424 -13.06 -15.24 42.25
N GLY A 425 -12.05 -14.53 42.74
CA GLY A 425 -11.71 -14.48 44.17
C GLY A 425 -11.20 -15.82 44.74
N LYS A 426 -10.67 -16.70 43.88
CA LYS A 426 -10.19 -18.03 44.23
C LYS A 426 -8.66 -18.14 44.09
N PRO A 427 -7.98 -18.98 44.88
CA PRO A 427 -6.55 -19.22 44.71
C PRO A 427 -6.22 -20.06 43.46
N ASP A 428 -5.06 -19.80 42.86
CA ASP A 428 -4.50 -20.55 41.71
C ASP A 428 -3.88 -21.88 42.17
N ILE A 429 -4.76 -22.83 42.49
CA ILE A 429 -4.42 -24.17 42.98
C ILE A 429 -5.27 -25.26 42.30
N GLU A 430 -5.65 -25.05 41.03
CA GLU A 430 -6.58 -25.91 40.27
C GLU A 430 -7.98 -26.05 40.91
N VAL A 431 -8.40 -25.10 41.76
CA VAL A 431 -9.75 -25.10 42.39
C VAL A 431 -10.85 -24.70 41.41
N VAL A 432 -10.52 -23.92 40.37
CA VAL A 432 -11.48 -23.61 39.31
C VAL A 432 -11.49 -24.77 38.32
N ASP A 433 -12.64 -25.42 38.21
CA ASP A 433 -12.80 -26.58 37.34
C ASP A 433 -12.67 -26.20 35.86
N THR A 434 -12.29 -27.17 35.03
CA THR A 434 -12.07 -26.95 33.60
C THR A 434 -13.29 -26.38 32.89
N THR A 435 -14.53 -26.74 33.27
CA THR A 435 -15.76 -26.23 32.62
C THR A 435 -15.89 -24.73 32.81
N SER A 436 -15.65 -24.25 34.03
CA SER A 436 -15.64 -22.81 34.33
C SER A 436 -14.58 -22.07 33.51
N ARG A 437 -13.39 -22.65 33.36
CA ARG A 437 -12.29 -22.07 32.56
C ARG A 437 -12.60 -22.07 31.07
N LEU A 438 -13.27 -23.10 30.55
CA LEU A 438 -13.72 -23.15 29.16
C LEU A 438 -14.78 -22.09 28.86
N LYS A 439 -15.63 -21.75 29.83
CA LYS A 439 -16.57 -20.62 29.68
C LYS A 439 -15.84 -19.30 29.47
N THR A 440 -14.77 -19.04 30.22
CA THR A 440 -13.94 -17.84 30.02
C THR A 440 -13.33 -17.81 28.62
N VAL A 441 -12.87 -18.97 28.12
CA VAL A 441 -12.38 -19.08 26.74
C VAL A 441 -13.49 -18.71 25.75
N ASP A 442 -14.69 -19.24 25.93
CA ASP A 442 -15.86 -18.95 25.08
C ASP A 442 -16.19 -17.44 25.05
N GLU A 443 -16.26 -16.80 26.22
CA GLU A 443 -16.50 -15.36 26.37
C GLU A 443 -15.43 -14.51 25.67
N ILE A 444 -14.16 -14.92 25.70
CA ILE A 444 -13.09 -14.25 24.94
C ILE A 444 -13.26 -14.50 23.44
N MET A 445 -13.60 -15.73 23.06
CA MET A 445 -13.70 -16.14 21.66
C MET A 445 -14.82 -15.45 20.89
N GLU A 446 -15.91 -15.08 21.57
CA GLU A 446 -17.08 -14.39 21.03
C GLU A 446 -16.73 -12.99 20.50
N VAL A 447 -15.83 -12.28 21.18
CA VAL A 447 -15.55 -10.85 20.90
C VAL A 447 -14.17 -10.58 20.29
N THR A 448 -13.40 -11.64 20.00
CA THR A 448 -12.01 -11.51 19.52
C THR A 448 -11.75 -12.36 18.29
N ASN A 449 -10.56 -12.28 17.69
CA ASN A 449 -10.16 -13.09 16.55
C ASN A 449 -8.76 -13.70 16.70
N LYS A 450 -7.94 -13.20 17.62
CA LYS A 450 -6.57 -13.69 17.84
C LYS A 450 -6.52 -15.14 18.34
N PRO A 451 -5.43 -15.88 18.04
CA PRO A 451 -5.15 -17.19 18.63
C PRO A 451 -5.22 -17.17 20.16
N ILE A 452 -5.70 -18.26 20.76
CA ILE A 452 -5.73 -18.45 22.21
C ILE A 452 -4.76 -19.56 22.60
N ILE A 453 -3.94 -19.27 23.60
CA ILE A 453 -3.08 -20.20 24.31
C ILE A 453 -3.70 -20.44 25.68
N PHE A 454 -4.04 -21.69 25.97
CA PHE A 454 -4.69 -22.09 27.21
C PHE A 454 -3.67 -22.63 28.23
N ASP A 455 -3.71 -22.11 29.45
CA ASP A 455 -2.98 -22.68 30.58
C ASP A 455 -3.64 -24.00 31.00
N GLY A 456 -3.05 -25.14 30.69
CA GLY A 456 -3.59 -26.46 31.01
C GLY A 456 -3.26 -26.95 32.42
N ASP A 457 -2.63 -26.12 33.26
CA ASP A 457 -2.13 -26.53 34.58
C ASP A 457 -1.28 -27.81 34.46
N THR A 458 -1.47 -28.81 35.32
CA THR A 458 -0.79 -30.12 35.19
C THR A 458 -1.37 -31.02 34.09
N GLY A 459 -2.45 -30.60 33.43
CA GLY A 459 -3.26 -31.40 32.50
C GLY A 459 -4.16 -32.43 33.18
N GLY A 460 -4.18 -32.48 34.52
CA GLY A 460 -4.96 -33.46 35.29
C GLY A 460 -4.51 -34.91 35.03
N LEU A 461 -5.45 -35.87 35.15
CA LEU A 461 -5.20 -37.27 34.79
C LEU A 461 -5.01 -37.41 33.28
N THR A 462 -4.14 -38.32 32.85
CA THR A 462 -3.84 -38.54 31.42
C THR A 462 -5.10 -38.88 30.61
N GLU A 463 -6.00 -39.68 31.20
CA GLU A 463 -7.29 -40.06 30.63
C GLU A 463 -8.20 -38.85 30.42
N HIS A 464 -8.18 -37.89 31.33
CA HIS A 464 -8.96 -36.65 31.23
C HIS A 464 -8.32 -35.66 30.25
N PHE A 465 -6.99 -35.62 30.19
CA PHE A 465 -6.26 -34.74 29.29
C PHE A 465 -6.61 -35.02 27.82
N VAL A 466 -6.80 -36.29 27.45
CA VAL A 466 -7.27 -36.69 26.11
C VAL A 466 -8.57 -36.00 25.71
N TYR A 467 -9.55 -35.93 26.62
CA TYR A 467 -10.83 -35.24 26.34
C TYR A 467 -10.69 -33.71 26.38
N THR A 468 -9.80 -33.20 27.23
CA THR A 468 -9.47 -31.78 27.31
C THR A 468 -8.88 -31.30 25.98
N VAL A 469 -7.91 -32.04 25.42
CA VAL A 469 -7.33 -31.76 24.09
C VAL A 469 -8.41 -31.70 23.01
N ARG A 470 -9.29 -32.71 22.94
CA ARG A 470 -10.37 -32.74 21.94
C ARG A 470 -11.33 -31.55 22.08
N THR A 471 -11.62 -31.13 23.31
CA THR A 471 -12.53 -30.03 23.59
C THR A 471 -11.91 -28.69 23.20
N LEU A 472 -10.69 -28.42 23.65
CA LEU A 472 -9.94 -27.21 23.31
C LEU A 472 -9.73 -27.09 21.79
N GLU A 473 -9.35 -28.20 21.15
CA GLU A 473 -9.17 -28.25 19.70
C GLU A 473 -10.48 -27.94 18.95
N ARG A 474 -11.62 -28.52 19.39
CA ARG A 474 -12.94 -28.25 18.78
C ARG A 474 -13.39 -26.81 18.96
N MET A 475 -13.11 -26.19 20.10
CA MET A 475 -13.42 -24.78 20.36
C MET A 475 -12.57 -23.83 19.50
N GLY A 476 -11.42 -24.27 18.99
CA GLY A 476 -10.53 -23.43 18.18
C GLY A 476 -9.38 -22.81 18.96
N VAL A 477 -9.11 -23.31 20.18
CA VAL A 477 -7.90 -22.97 20.94
C VAL A 477 -6.70 -23.42 20.13
N SER A 478 -5.63 -22.62 20.09
CA SER A 478 -4.48 -22.89 19.23
C SER A 478 -3.42 -23.74 19.92
N MET A 479 -3.24 -23.55 21.23
CA MET A 479 -2.25 -24.28 22.02
C MET A 479 -2.73 -24.51 23.45
N VAL A 480 -2.35 -25.64 24.04
CA VAL A 480 -2.41 -25.87 25.49
C VAL A 480 -1.00 -26.01 26.05
N ILE A 481 -0.74 -25.36 27.20
CA ILE A 481 0.51 -25.50 27.95
C ILE A 481 0.23 -26.35 29.20
N ILE A 482 0.88 -27.50 29.34
CA ILE A 482 0.80 -28.32 30.56
C ILE A 482 2.14 -28.38 31.28
N GLU A 483 2.14 -28.42 32.61
CA GLU A 483 3.35 -28.39 33.45
C GLU A 483 3.66 -29.73 34.13
N ASP A 484 4.95 -30.04 34.29
CA ASP A 484 5.43 -31.34 34.77
C ASP A 484 5.44 -31.52 36.30
N LYS A 485 4.57 -30.79 37.01
CA LYS A 485 4.40 -30.90 38.48
C LYS A 485 3.44 -32.02 38.88
N LYS A 486 3.60 -32.48 40.13
CA LYS A 486 2.72 -33.41 40.85
C LYS A 486 2.32 -32.84 42.21
N GLY A 487 1.09 -33.15 42.63
CA GLY A 487 0.49 -32.70 43.88
C GLY A 487 -0.51 -31.56 43.67
N LEU A 488 -1.04 -31.00 44.76
CA LEU A 488 -1.88 -29.80 44.68
C LEU A 488 -1.04 -28.67 44.09
N LYS A 489 -1.44 -28.16 42.92
CA LYS A 489 -0.79 -27.02 42.27
C LYS A 489 -0.71 -25.87 43.27
N LYS A 490 0.45 -25.20 43.36
CA LYS A 490 0.58 -23.85 43.92
C LYS A 490 1.41 -23.02 42.97
N ASN A 491 1.05 -21.75 42.83
CA ASN A 491 1.62 -20.83 41.86
C ASN A 491 3.16 -20.70 42.03
N SER A 492 3.89 -20.75 40.91
CA SER A 492 5.36 -20.77 40.85
C SER A 492 6.05 -19.51 41.37
N LEU A 493 5.28 -18.45 41.66
CA LEU A 493 5.78 -17.19 42.23
C LEU A 493 5.87 -17.21 43.76
N PHE A 494 5.16 -18.12 44.44
CA PHE A 494 5.27 -18.31 45.88
C PHE A 494 6.35 -19.37 46.14
N GLY A 495 7.32 -19.09 47.02
CA GLY A 495 8.54 -19.88 47.22
C GLY A 495 8.35 -21.35 47.64
N ASN A 496 9.45 -22.03 47.98
CA ASN A 496 9.47 -23.48 48.27
C ASN A 496 8.87 -23.87 49.66
N GLU A 497 7.95 -23.07 50.21
CA GLU A 497 7.40 -23.27 51.56
C GLU A 497 6.54 -24.54 51.68
N VAL A 498 6.11 -25.13 50.55
CA VAL A 498 5.47 -26.45 50.48
C VAL A 498 6.23 -27.32 49.48
N LYS A 499 6.57 -28.56 49.86
CA LYS A 499 7.28 -29.51 48.99
C LYS A 499 6.45 -29.82 47.73
N GLN A 500 6.83 -29.22 46.61
CA GLN A 500 6.36 -29.61 45.28
C GLN A 500 7.28 -30.69 44.70
N THR A 501 6.72 -31.58 43.87
CA THR A 501 7.48 -32.61 43.17
C THR A 501 7.17 -32.57 41.69
N GLN A 502 8.07 -33.12 40.86
CA GLN A 502 7.82 -33.29 39.43
C GLN A 502 7.35 -34.71 39.13
N ALA A 503 6.53 -34.85 38.09
CA ALA A 503 6.32 -36.14 37.45
C ALA A 503 7.66 -36.71 36.96
N THR A 504 7.73 -38.05 36.87
CA THR A 504 8.86 -38.65 36.17
C THR A 504 8.81 -38.26 34.69
N ILE A 505 9.96 -38.34 34.03
CA ILE A 505 10.05 -38.02 32.61
C ILE A 505 9.12 -38.92 31.80
N GLU A 506 9.06 -40.21 32.17
CA GLU A 506 8.27 -41.23 31.50
C GLU A 506 6.76 -40.95 31.61
N GLU A 507 6.28 -40.63 32.82
CA GLU A 507 4.87 -40.32 33.08
C GLU A 507 4.41 -39.08 32.32
N PHE A 508 5.20 -38.01 32.36
CA PHE A 508 4.84 -36.78 31.66
C PHE A 508 4.95 -36.91 30.14
N SER A 509 5.96 -37.64 29.66
CA SER A 509 6.09 -38.00 28.25
C SER A 509 4.88 -38.79 27.76
N GLU A 510 4.38 -39.75 28.55
CA GLU A 510 3.19 -40.50 28.15
C GLU A 510 1.93 -39.63 28.12
N LYS A 511 1.80 -38.67 29.04
CA LYS A 511 0.71 -37.68 28.97
C LYS A 511 0.76 -36.84 27.69
N ILE A 512 1.94 -36.36 27.30
CA ILE A 512 2.15 -35.65 26.04
C ILE A 512 1.76 -36.55 24.87
N ARG A 513 2.26 -37.79 24.80
CA ARG A 513 1.91 -38.74 23.72
C ARG A 513 0.41 -39.01 23.66
N ALA A 514 -0.24 -39.20 24.81
CA ALA A 514 -1.68 -39.40 24.88
C ALA A 514 -2.45 -38.18 24.33
N GLY A 515 -2.05 -36.98 24.71
CA GLY A 515 -2.59 -35.74 24.16
C GLY A 515 -2.38 -35.62 22.65
N LYS A 516 -1.17 -35.89 22.15
CA LYS A 516 -0.85 -35.88 20.71
C LYS A 516 -1.67 -36.90 19.93
N ARG A 517 -1.86 -38.11 20.44
CA ARG A 517 -2.74 -39.15 19.85
C ARG A 517 -4.22 -38.73 19.86
N ALA A 518 -4.63 -37.84 20.76
CA ALA A 518 -6.01 -37.38 20.87
C ALA A 518 -6.39 -36.32 19.82
N GLN A 519 -5.40 -35.59 19.29
CA GLN A 519 -5.58 -34.52 18.31
C GLN A 519 -6.25 -35.03 17.03
N LYS A 520 -7.09 -34.19 16.43
CA LYS A 520 -7.74 -34.43 15.13
C LYS A 520 -7.00 -33.75 13.98
N THR A 521 -6.29 -32.68 14.26
CA THR A 521 -5.55 -31.87 13.30
C THR A 521 -4.10 -31.70 13.73
N LYS A 522 -3.24 -31.32 12.78
CA LYS A 522 -1.86 -30.92 13.07
C LYS A 522 -1.75 -29.49 13.58
N ASP A 523 -2.86 -28.73 13.54
CA ASP A 523 -2.86 -27.31 13.87
C ASP A 523 -2.77 -27.06 15.38
N PHE A 524 -3.48 -27.86 16.19
CA PHE A 524 -3.43 -27.75 17.66
C PHE A 524 -2.02 -28.04 18.18
N MET A 525 -1.52 -27.21 19.09
CA MET A 525 -0.21 -27.36 19.71
C MET A 525 -0.31 -27.84 21.17
N ILE A 526 0.59 -28.73 21.58
CA ILE A 526 0.79 -29.09 22.99
C ILE A 526 2.18 -28.61 23.40
N CYS A 527 2.22 -27.75 24.41
CA CYS A 527 3.46 -27.24 24.99
C CYS A 527 3.72 -27.89 26.35
N ALA A 528 4.96 -28.34 26.55
CA ALA A 528 5.44 -28.87 27.81
C ALA A 528 6.16 -27.77 28.60
N ARG A 529 5.59 -27.39 29.74
CA ARG A 529 6.19 -26.46 30.70
C ARG A 529 7.03 -27.21 31.72
N ILE A 530 8.31 -26.84 31.78
CA ILE A 530 9.33 -27.48 32.61
C ILE A 530 9.54 -26.66 33.87
N GLU A 531 9.33 -27.27 35.02
CA GLU A 531 9.43 -26.61 36.33
C GLU A 531 10.78 -26.86 37.04
N SER A 532 11.75 -27.49 36.36
CA SER A 532 13.07 -27.84 36.93
C SER A 532 13.84 -26.65 37.50
N LEU A 533 13.82 -25.49 36.85
CA LEU A 533 14.51 -24.29 37.35
C LEU A 533 13.74 -23.64 38.52
N ILE A 534 12.40 -23.68 38.49
CA ILE A 534 11.55 -23.22 39.60
C ILE A 534 11.80 -24.05 40.86
N LEU A 535 11.98 -25.36 40.70
CA LEU A 535 12.23 -26.32 41.78
C LEU A 535 13.71 -26.57 42.07
N GLU A 536 14.61 -25.73 41.52
CA GLU A 536 16.06 -25.74 41.78
C GLU A 536 16.74 -27.10 41.49
N ARG A 537 16.25 -27.85 40.50
CA ARG A 537 16.80 -29.15 40.06
C ARG A 537 18.01 -29.01 39.14
N GLY A 538 18.25 -27.80 38.62
CA GLY A 538 19.39 -27.45 37.79
C GLY A 538 19.14 -27.53 36.28
N MET A 539 20.10 -27.01 35.52
CA MET A 539 20.02 -26.87 34.06
C MET A 539 20.03 -28.22 33.32
N GLU A 540 20.79 -29.19 33.83
CA GLU A 540 20.88 -30.53 33.21
C GLU A 540 19.55 -31.27 33.26
N ASP A 541 18.84 -31.22 34.39
CA ASP A 541 17.50 -31.81 34.52
C ASP A 541 16.49 -31.12 33.60
N ALA A 542 16.54 -29.78 33.53
CA ALA A 542 15.68 -28.99 32.63
C ALA A 542 15.88 -29.39 31.16
N LEU A 543 17.12 -29.51 30.69
CA LEU A 543 17.44 -29.91 29.32
C LEU A 543 17.06 -31.37 29.05
N LYS A 544 17.34 -32.29 29.99
CA LYS A 544 16.97 -33.70 29.86
C LYS A 544 15.46 -33.87 29.67
N ARG A 545 14.67 -33.14 30.46
CA ARG A 545 13.20 -33.08 30.32
C ARG A 545 12.77 -32.47 29.00
N ALA A 546 13.37 -31.36 28.59
CA ALA A 546 13.06 -30.70 27.33
C ALA A 546 13.21 -31.65 26.14
N PHE A 547 14.35 -32.34 26.03
CA PHE A 547 14.58 -33.28 24.94
C PHE A 547 13.62 -34.48 24.99
N ALA A 548 13.36 -35.03 26.18
CA ALA A 548 12.41 -36.14 26.32
C ALA A 548 10.97 -35.74 25.95
N PHE A 549 10.56 -34.53 26.31
CA PHE A 549 9.22 -34.01 26.02
C PHE A 549 9.05 -33.64 24.54
N THR A 550 10.11 -33.13 23.90
CA THR A 550 10.17 -33.00 22.44
C THR A 550 10.02 -34.37 21.77
N GLU A 551 10.77 -35.39 22.20
CA GLU A 551 10.70 -36.75 21.64
C GLU A 551 9.31 -37.38 21.85
N ALA A 552 8.64 -37.05 22.96
CA ALA A 552 7.25 -37.43 23.23
C ALA A 552 6.23 -36.73 22.31
N GLY A 553 6.65 -35.71 21.55
CA GLY A 553 5.85 -35.00 20.56
C GLY A 553 5.34 -33.62 20.99
N ALA A 554 5.90 -33.00 22.04
CA ALA A 554 5.58 -31.62 22.37
C ALA A 554 5.94 -30.69 21.20
N ASP A 555 5.01 -29.81 20.81
CA ASP A 555 5.22 -28.84 19.73
C ASP A 555 6.05 -27.63 20.20
N ALA A 556 6.08 -27.40 21.51
CA ALA A 556 6.83 -26.33 22.14
C ALA A 556 7.28 -26.71 23.55
N ILE A 557 8.40 -26.13 23.98
CA ILE A 557 8.90 -26.22 25.35
C ILE A 557 8.79 -24.85 26.01
N MET A 558 8.10 -24.79 27.14
CA MET A 558 8.10 -23.61 28.00
C MET A 558 9.13 -23.81 29.11
N ILE A 559 10.10 -22.90 29.18
CA ILE A 559 11.06 -22.84 30.29
C ILE A 559 10.72 -21.64 31.18
N HIS A 560 10.68 -21.86 32.49
CA HIS A 560 10.31 -20.83 33.44
C HIS A 560 11.35 -20.65 34.54
N SER A 561 11.49 -19.41 35.00
CA SER A 561 12.38 -19.02 36.10
C SER A 561 11.67 -17.99 36.97
N ARG A 562 11.96 -18.03 38.27
CA ARG A 562 11.54 -17.02 39.24
C ARG A 562 12.62 -15.96 39.52
N LYS A 563 13.83 -16.12 38.96
CA LYS A 563 14.94 -15.18 39.16
C LYS A 563 14.69 -13.90 38.37
N LYS A 564 15.22 -12.79 38.88
CA LYS A 564 15.22 -11.50 38.16
C LYS A 564 16.22 -11.47 37.02
N ASP A 565 17.31 -12.21 37.16
CA ASP A 565 18.34 -12.35 36.15
C ASP A 565 17.91 -13.37 35.07
N PRO A 566 17.87 -13.00 33.78
CA PRO A 566 17.51 -13.90 32.68
C PRO A 566 18.61 -14.91 32.31
N ALA A 567 19.80 -14.87 32.92
CA ALA A 567 20.95 -15.67 32.52
C ALA A 567 20.67 -17.18 32.36
N GLU A 568 19.93 -17.79 33.30
CA GLU A 568 19.60 -19.22 33.21
C GLU A 568 18.61 -19.55 32.08
N ILE A 569 17.72 -18.62 31.74
CA ILE A 569 16.83 -18.75 30.57
C ILE A 569 17.67 -18.70 29.29
N PHE A 570 18.60 -17.74 29.18
CA PHE A 570 19.48 -17.64 28.02
C PHE A 570 20.41 -18.85 27.88
N GLU A 571 20.93 -19.38 28.98
CA GLU A 571 21.72 -20.59 28.98
C GLU A 571 20.89 -21.79 28.46
N PHE A 572 19.67 -21.96 28.96
CA PHE A 572 18.76 -23.00 28.49
C PHE A 572 18.51 -22.89 26.99
N VAL A 573 18.12 -21.70 26.51
CA VAL A 573 17.81 -21.45 25.10
C VAL A 573 19.01 -21.79 24.23
N LYS A 574 20.21 -21.32 24.59
CA LYS A 574 21.45 -21.60 23.85
C LYS A 574 21.74 -23.11 23.77
N LYS A 575 21.66 -23.82 24.90
CA LYS A 575 21.95 -25.26 24.97
C LYS A 575 20.89 -26.11 24.27
N PHE A 576 19.62 -25.72 24.35
CA PHE A 576 18.53 -26.40 23.65
C PHE A 576 18.65 -26.21 22.13
N ARG A 577 18.85 -24.98 21.66
CA ARG A 577 19.02 -24.65 20.23
C ARG A 577 20.24 -25.32 19.60
N ALA A 578 21.29 -25.57 20.37
CA ALA A 578 22.46 -26.33 19.88
C ALA A 578 22.12 -27.77 19.43
N LYS A 579 20.99 -28.33 19.87
CA LYS A 579 20.54 -29.68 19.49
C LYS A 579 19.18 -29.70 18.78
N ASP A 580 18.32 -28.73 19.04
CA ASP A 580 16.98 -28.64 18.47
C ASP A 580 16.66 -27.21 17.99
N ASN A 581 16.62 -27.04 16.67
CA ASN A 581 16.30 -25.79 16.00
C ASN A 581 14.83 -25.68 15.54
N ALA A 582 14.03 -26.73 15.72
CA ALA A 582 12.67 -26.81 15.17
C ALA A 582 11.59 -26.56 16.24
N THR A 583 11.77 -27.10 17.44
CA THR A 583 10.77 -27.02 18.50
C THR A 583 10.65 -25.60 19.04
N SER A 584 9.44 -25.07 19.15
CA SER A 584 9.23 -23.71 19.62
C SER A 584 9.62 -23.55 21.10
N ILE A 585 10.24 -22.43 21.46
CA ILE A 585 10.51 -22.10 22.87
C ILE A 585 9.53 -21.01 23.34
N VAL A 586 8.93 -21.22 24.50
CA VAL A 586 8.05 -20.29 25.19
C VAL A 586 8.71 -19.76 26.46
N VAL A 587 8.63 -18.46 26.70
CA VAL A 587 9.11 -17.80 27.92
C VAL A 587 8.05 -16.90 28.53
N VAL A 588 8.13 -16.70 29.85
CA VAL A 588 7.22 -15.84 30.63
C VAL A 588 8.07 -14.87 31.46
N PRO A 589 8.40 -13.68 30.92
CA PRO A 589 9.35 -12.74 31.55
C PRO A 589 8.72 -11.89 32.67
N THR A 590 7.85 -12.46 33.51
CA THR A 590 7.24 -11.72 34.62
C THR A 590 8.27 -11.28 35.66
N SER A 591 9.25 -12.13 35.97
CA SER A 591 10.31 -11.84 36.96
C SER A 591 11.56 -11.20 36.34
N PHE A 592 11.88 -11.55 35.09
CA PHE A 592 13.03 -11.05 34.32
C PHE A 592 12.55 -10.11 33.19
N ASN A 593 11.79 -9.09 33.58
CA ASN A 593 11.04 -8.20 32.70
C ASN A 593 11.88 -7.11 31.99
N THR A 594 13.20 -7.15 32.11
CA THR A 594 14.12 -6.19 31.48
C THR A 594 14.51 -6.58 30.06
N VAL A 595 14.23 -7.82 29.65
CA VAL A 595 14.61 -8.37 28.34
C VAL A 595 13.53 -8.05 27.33
N THR A 596 13.92 -7.50 26.18
CA THR A 596 12.97 -7.17 25.11
C THR A 596 12.59 -8.39 24.27
N GLU A 597 11.46 -8.29 23.59
CA GLU A 597 10.97 -9.29 22.63
C GLU A 597 11.98 -9.53 21.50
N GLU A 598 12.59 -8.47 20.97
CA GLU A 598 13.62 -8.56 19.93
C GLU A 598 14.85 -9.31 20.44
N GLU A 599 15.24 -9.11 21.70
CA GLU A 599 16.35 -9.80 22.33
C GLU A 599 16.08 -11.31 22.50
N PHE A 600 14.84 -11.67 22.85
CA PHE A 600 14.36 -13.05 22.90
C PHE A 600 14.34 -13.69 21.51
N LYS A 601 13.76 -13.00 20.51
CA LYS A 601 13.71 -13.46 19.11
C LYS A 601 15.11 -13.76 18.58
N ALA A 602 16.06 -12.86 18.80
CA ALA A 602 17.45 -13.03 18.35
C ALA A 602 18.15 -14.26 18.95
N ARG A 603 17.70 -14.73 20.12
CA ARG A 603 18.23 -15.95 20.78
C ARG A 603 17.50 -17.22 20.37
N GLY A 604 16.42 -17.12 19.58
CA GLY A 604 15.65 -18.27 19.11
C GLY A 604 14.45 -18.63 19.99
N VAL A 605 13.94 -17.69 20.80
CA VAL A 605 12.64 -17.81 21.48
C VAL A 605 11.52 -17.49 20.48
N ASN A 606 10.42 -18.22 20.56
CA ASN A 606 9.32 -18.13 19.60
C ASN A 606 8.02 -17.59 20.22
N ILE A 607 7.81 -17.70 21.52
CA ILE A 607 6.61 -17.17 22.18
C ILE A 607 7.01 -16.46 23.47
N VAL A 608 6.63 -15.19 23.60
CA VAL A 608 6.81 -14.39 24.82
C VAL A 608 5.44 -14.10 25.41
N ILE A 609 5.18 -14.57 26.63
CA ILE A 609 3.88 -14.42 27.30
C ILE A 609 3.97 -13.42 28.46
N TYR A 610 3.21 -12.33 28.36
CA TYR A 610 2.96 -11.39 29.44
C TYR A 610 1.79 -11.86 30.31
N ALA A 611 2.09 -12.72 31.28
CA ALA A 611 1.10 -13.63 31.86
C ALA A 611 0.03 -13.04 32.80
N ASN A 612 0.23 -11.87 33.42
CA ASN A 612 -0.70 -11.35 34.45
C ASN A 612 -0.73 -9.82 34.59
N HIS A 613 -0.30 -9.09 33.56
CA HIS A 613 -0.08 -7.65 33.65
C HIS A 613 -1.38 -6.84 33.66
N LEU A 614 -2.40 -7.23 32.87
CA LEU A 614 -3.70 -6.53 32.88
C LEU A 614 -4.38 -6.68 34.24
N THR A 615 -4.39 -7.89 34.80
CA THR A 615 -4.88 -8.15 36.16
C THR A 615 -4.17 -7.27 37.18
N ARG A 616 -2.82 -7.29 37.20
CA ARG A 616 -2.00 -6.55 38.17
C ARG A 616 -2.09 -5.03 38.05
N THR A 617 -2.48 -4.50 36.89
CA THR A 617 -2.67 -3.06 36.68
C THR A 617 -4.11 -2.63 37.00
N ALA A 618 -5.10 -3.50 36.76
CA ALA A 618 -6.50 -3.22 37.08
C ALA A 618 -6.75 -3.12 38.59
N PHE A 619 -6.16 -4.02 39.40
CA PHE A 619 -6.38 -4.04 40.86
C PHE A 619 -6.02 -2.72 41.56
N PRO A 620 -4.82 -2.14 41.38
CA PRO A 620 -4.48 -0.84 41.96
C PRO A 620 -5.45 0.28 41.57
N ALA A 621 -5.90 0.31 40.30
CA ALA A 621 -6.85 1.32 39.83
C ALA A 621 -8.22 1.19 40.52
N MET A 622 -8.73 -0.05 40.64
CA MET A 622 -9.99 -0.33 41.34
C MET A 622 -9.92 0.03 42.82
N VAL A 623 -8.81 -0.30 43.48
CA VAL A 623 -8.57 0.06 44.89
C VAL A 623 -8.50 1.57 45.06
N ASN A 624 -7.76 2.28 44.19
CA ASN A 624 -7.66 3.73 44.23
C ASN A 624 -9.04 4.42 44.09
N ALA A 625 -9.88 3.95 43.16
CA ALA A 625 -11.24 4.45 43.01
C ALA A 625 -12.07 4.27 44.29
N ALA A 626 -12.03 3.07 44.89
CA ALA A 626 -12.73 2.78 46.14
C ALA A 626 -12.21 3.67 47.29
N GLU A 627 -10.90 3.86 47.41
CA GLU A 627 -10.29 4.73 48.41
C GLU A 627 -10.69 6.19 48.24
N LEU A 628 -10.71 6.71 47.00
CA LEU A 628 -11.12 8.09 46.73
C LEU A 628 -12.56 8.34 47.17
N ILE A 629 -13.47 7.41 46.88
CA ILE A 629 -14.87 7.52 47.28
C ILE A 629 -15.00 7.47 48.81
N LEU A 630 -14.29 6.54 49.47
CA LEU A 630 -14.34 6.40 50.92
C LEU A 630 -13.73 7.63 51.65
N LYS A 631 -12.63 8.18 51.14
CA LYS A 631 -11.95 9.35 51.73
C LYS A 631 -12.78 10.64 51.59
N ASN A 632 -13.49 10.81 50.47
CA ASN A 632 -14.20 12.04 50.15
C ASN A 632 -15.71 11.97 50.40
N HIS A 633 -16.25 10.78 50.70
CA HIS A 633 -17.67 10.50 50.88
C HIS A 633 -18.55 10.91 49.66
N ARG A 634 -17.95 10.94 48.47
CA ARG A 634 -18.59 11.27 47.18
C ARG A 634 -17.70 10.80 46.01
N ALA A 635 -18.24 10.82 44.79
CA ALA A 635 -17.54 10.34 43.59
C ALA A 635 -16.74 11.42 42.81
N LYS A 636 -16.87 12.71 43.14
CA LYS A 636 -16.30 13.81 42.34
C LYS A 636 -14.81 13.63 42.02
N GLU A 637 -13.99 13.31 43.02
CA GLU A 637 -12.55 13.12 42.87
C GLU A 637 -12.21 11.81 42.13
N CYS A 638 -13.13 10.85 42.13
CA CYS A 638 -13.01 9.60 41.39
C CYS A 638 -13.32 9.80 39.90
N ASP A 639 -14.17 10.76 39.54
CA ASP A 639 -14.52 11.03 38.13
C ASP A 639 -13.29 11.37 37.29
N ASP A 640 -12.26 12.01 37.88
CA ASP A 640 -11.01 12.36 37.20
C ASP A 640 -10.15 11.14 36.80
N VAL A 641 -10.36 9.98 37.43
CA VAL A 641 -9.65 8.73 37.11
C VAL A 641 -10.53 7.71 36.40
N CYS A 642 -11.82 8.01 36.24
CA CYS A 642 -12.76 7.17 35.50
C CYS A 642 -12.64 7.40 33.99
N MET A 643 -12.80 6.33 33.23
CA MET A 643 -13.06 6.46 31.79
C MET A 643 -14.44 7.13 31.59
N PRO A 644 -14.60 8.05 30.63
CA PRO A 644 -15.90 8.61 30.30
C PRO A 644 -16.91 7.51 29.94
N PHE A 645 -18.14 7.64 30.43
CA PHE A 645 -19.19 6.63 30.22
C PHE A 645 -19.43 6.28 28.74
N LYS A 646 -19.33 7.29 27.85
CA LYS A 646 -19.48 7.09 26.40
C LYS A 646 -18.40 6.19 25.82
N ASP A 647 -17.19 6.25 26.35
CA ASP A 647 -16.07 5.44 25.86
C ASP A 647 -16.15 4.01 26.39
N ILE A 648 -16.71 3.80 27.59
CA ILE A 648 -17.00 2.46 28.14
C ILE A 648 -17.97 1.71 27.23
N ILE A 649 -19.07 2.35 26.80
CA ILE A 649 -20.06 1.71 25.91
C ILE A 649 -19.39 1.32 24.58
N ARG A 650 -18.51 2.17 24.06
CA ARG A 650 -17.79 1.95 22.78
C ARG A 650 -16.71 0.87 22.84
N LEU A 651 -16.36 0.36 24.02
CA LEU A 651 -15.43 -0.78 24.13
C LEU A 651 -16.01 -2.03 23.50
N ILE A 652 -17.35 -2.19 23.55
CA ILE A 652 -18.07 -3.24 22.86
C ILE A 652 -18.39 -2.67 21.47
N PRO A 653 -17.91 -3.29 20.38
CA PRO A 653 -18.29 -2.87 19.04
C PRO A 653 -19.81 -2.92 18.92
N ASP A 654 -20.44 -1.82 18.47
CA ASP A 654 -21.85 -1.88 18.07
C ASP A 654 -21.96 -2.92 16.94
N GLU A 655 -22.73 -3.98 17.15
CA GLU A 655 -23.12 -4.87 16.06
C GLU A 655 -24.13 -4.12 15.17
N GLU A 656 -23.62 -3.52 14.09
CA GLU A 656 -24.43 -3.16 12.91
C GLU A 656 -24.34 -4.21 11.81
#